data_AF-A0A8H6WY34-F1
#
_entry.id   AF-A0A8H6WY34-F1
#
_cell.length_a   1.000
_cell.length_b   1.000
_cell.length_c   1.000
_cell.angle_alpha   90.00
_cell.angle_beta   90.00
_cell.angle_gamma   90.00
#
_symmetry.space_group_name_H-M   'P 1'
#
loop_
_entity.id
_entity.type
_entity.pdbx_description
1 polymer ?
#
loop_
_entity_poly.entity_id
_entity_poly.type
_entity_poly.pdbx_seq_one_letter_code
_entity_poly.pdbx_strand_id
1 'polypeptide(L)'
;MVTIDNQKELTMAIASGKIMRVSNVLAAGYRNGAGTKGLLDLCRRAANGQYKPMNDEREKALGVALWRVGGGRLAEIGHRALGLPGLTTLRRNNSIRPLLPSAGRPEVKDIEYNIDVCLDALPDEADSSPQILHQVLMKDEVATEKRGRYDDRTNKVVGVCREHGYLVPLEVETENDLKILCDGLKEEKAHLAGEATVAALGTLTANPRLYAARPILFSADCKVESGAEHAVNVLRPLMTAINNKSKRKNTTYRVICAASDGEARRGKAFVIEFMKRPLSMESPIFPLLSGLEFMNLLVGDDDMTADKDAKHALKCLRNLTMRDTGIKIRGFRITAAIIKEHLRRDQFVERTIRSLLNPNDRQDVMLAFSLLKAIWELPGAPPNSTPTFSRAREALKIFGKLGYYLVMPYVCVDLDLSTQLTYLSAAAHLLLDLYVHDNARTTFMPTQTFVNLMIMIKNVFFCVAKTKVDIPDGKFWLILLGTDRLETFFGLLRSAIGPDSNIDLLQLANRASGLCEIAAIMAEHPEWDRAPRRLKLPAVGEAGKILPSKFDHLNPTSWRGNTELIEEFLPETREVFKQLSRRGVDIFSPCGKPLLEVYDEEDIEAAYQSLELEAEFPPLPSIPTPESESTYAGDDDVEDAMGVEEPRGNFDAHMNFNGSRLSKAKALRLALAGLTGPRASTDRTKRVASIPCYQDSGIYDDAPQILGGPCLRIDNPICTLLRCEEQLFLAIGAVNSMSFGSDKVQEIGLDFLADGDAKVSFEIMCLVRTTDEDDPTKRHDWRWSQCMDRTFVNIPGRLIQPLNPTLSIRTPTKPTYLFESAELMTFGATLLERLSPEDLRVIPNATRTENFPYRFQGKACFLCEHDTNGRSIDPEPQNCCTKCTPAVPLDLSHGQRILEHCAAHLLYDSSINRQHELCGLCMRPTPMCVFYLRKANGKPQIDWEKSTCRFKISFRYAVAATSTLASPCSNVPVTCPLCGPKRPAVWKYNLEAHFRDVHHLANPQNFLSSVTISDDEKTGLKKIWDARHTHPQPRKLKKKRNPLQISEAHSSRLAFRNLRPENPGESLAGPSSATSETSTNSSQTGYFHGGV
;
A
#
# COMPACT_ATOMS: atom_id res chain seq x y z
N MET A 1 23.16 68.92 -49.78
CA MET A 1 22.55 67.64 -49.36
C MET A 1 23.68 66.76 -48.86
N VAL A 2 23.76 66.53 -47.55
CA VAL A 2 24.81 65.70 -46.94
C VAL A 2 24.43 64.24 -47.15
N THR A 3 25.21 63.51 -47.93
CA THR A 3 25.06 62.07 -48.15
C THR A 3 25.37 61.35 -46.84
N ILE A 4 24.35 60.82 -46.18
CA ILE A 4 24.53 59.99 -44.98
C ILE A 4 25.13 58.65 -45.43
N ASP A 5 26.15 58.20 -44.72
CA ASP A 5 26.77 56.89 -44.92
C ASP A 5 25.73 55.76 -44.76
N ASN A 6 25.71 54.81 -45.69
CA ASN A 6 24.75 53.69 -45.72
C ASN A 6 24.74 52.90 -44.39
N GLN A 7 25.85 52.88 -43.66
CA GLN A 7 25.95 52.23 -42.35
C GLN A 7 25.19 52.99 -41.25
N LYS A 8 25.17 54.33 -41.30
CA LYS A 8 24.36 55.16 -40.40
C LYS A 8 22.88 55.04 -40.73
N GLU A 9 22.52 55.00 -42.02
CA GLU A 9 21.13 54.78 -42.43
C GLU A 9 20.60 53.40 -41.99
N LEU A 10 21.42 52.35 -42.09
CA LEU A 10 21.07 51.01 -41.61
C LEU A 10 20.87 51.01 -40.09
N THR A 11 21.77 51.65 -39.34
CA THR A 11 21.66 51.76 -37.88
C THR A 11 20.40 52.52 -37.47
N MET A 12 20.08 53.64 -38.15
CA MET A 12 18.83 54.39 -37.91
C MET A 12 17.58 53.58 -38.26
N ALA A 13 17.60 52.81 -39.35
CA ALA A 13 16.49 51.96 -39.73
C ALA A 13 16.23 50.87 -38.67
N ILE A 14 17.28 50.24 -38.15
CA ILE A 14 17.20 49.26 -37.06
C ILE A 14 16.68 49.92 -35.77
N ALA A 15 17.24 51.08 -35.40
CA ALA A 15 16.86 51.82 -34.20
C ALA A 15 15.41 52.35 -34.24
N SER A 16 14.81 52.48 -35.42
CA SER A 16 13.42 52.94 -35.58
C SER A 16 12.37 52.00 -34.99
N GLY A 17 12.73 50.73 -34.71
CA GLY A 17 11.82 49.70 -34.21
C GLY A 17 10.74 49.26 -35.20
N LYS A 18 10.70 49.83 -36.42
CA LYS A 18 9.67 49.54 -37.44
C LYS A 18 9.91 48.23 -38.20
N ILE A 19 11.11 47.66 -38.11
CA ILE A 19 11.47 46.41 -38.79
C ILE A 19 11.18 45.25 -37.85
N MET A 20 10.19 44.43 -38.19
CA MET A 20 9.97 43.17 -37.47
C MET A 20 11.11 42.19 -37.81
N ARG A 21 11.70 41.55 -36.79
CA ARG A 21 12.72 40.50 -36.94
C ARG A 21 13.99 40.94 -37.69
N VAL A 22 14.52 42.11 -37.31
CA VAL A 22 15.77 42.69 -37.86
C VAL A 22 16.90 41.65 -37.96
N SER A 23 17.12 40.86 -36.91
CA SER A 23 18.15 39.82 -36.88
C SER A 23 18.07 38.86 -38.07
N ASN A 24 16.87 38.41 -38.40
CA ASN A 24 16.62 37.42 -39.46
C ASN A 24 16.70 38.05 -40.83
N VAL A 25 16.24 39.29 -40.97
CA VAL A 25 16.40 40.09 -42.18
C VAL A 25 17.89 40.27 -42.48
N LEU A 26 18.69 40.66 -41.49
CA LEU A 26 20.14 40.83 -41.64
C LEU A 26 20.84 39.50 -41.95
N ALA A 27 20.51 38.43 -41.24
CA ALA A 27 21.08 37.10 -41.46
C ALA A 27 20.74 36.52 -42.85
N ALA A 28 19.51 36.74 -43.34
CA ALA A 28 19.11 36.34 -44.69
C ALA A 28 19.84 37.15 -45.75
N GLY A 29 19.97 38.46 -45.56
CA GLY A 29 20.76 39.32 -46.45
C GLY A 29 22.23 38.91 -46.49
N TYR A 30 22.84 38.62 -45.34
CA TYR A 30 24.23 38.19 -45.24
C TYR A 30 24.48 36.84 -45.92
N ARG A 31 23.60 35.85 -45.71
CA ARG A 31 23.66 34.55 -46.41
C ARG A 31 23.56 34.68 -47.93
N ASN A 32 22.85 35.69 -48.42
CA ASN A 32 22.72 35.99 -49.84
C ASN A 32 23.81 36.94 -50.38
N GLY A 33 24.90 37.17 -49.61
CA GLY A 33 26.02 38.00 -50.02
C GLY A 33 25.71 39.51 -50.10
N ALA A 34 24.65 39.98 -49.45
CA ALA A 34 24.27 41.38 -49.51
C ALA A 34 25.24 42.29 -48.72
N GLY A 35 25.83 43.27 -49.40
CA GLY A 35 26.57 44.36 -48.74
C GLY A 35 25.65 45.36 -48.01
N THR A 36 26.22 46.35 -47.32
CA THR A 36 25.50 47.32 -46.47
C THR A 36 24.28 47.97 -47.14
N LYS A 37 24.40 48.35 -48.42
CA LYS A 37 23.30 48.93 -49.21
C LYS A 37 22.17 47.91 -49.47
N GLY A 38 22.51 46.65 -49.71
CA GLY A 38 21.54 45.56 -49.89
C GLY A 38 20.82 45.20 -48.59
N LEU A 39 21.53 45.21 -47.46
CA LEU A 39 20.93 45.02 -46.13
C LEU A 39 19.96 46.14 -45.78
N LEU A 40 20.31 47.39 -46.09
CA LEU A 40 19.45 48.55 -45.89
C LEU A 40 18.18 48.48 -46.73
N ASP A 41 18.28 48.08 -48.01
CA ASP A 41 17.11 47.89 -48.88
C ASP A 41 16.20 46.76 -48.37
N LEU A 42 16.80 45.64 -47.95
CA LEU A 42 16.06 44.53 -47.35
C LEU A 42 15.35 44.93 -46.04
N CYS A 43 16.00 45.74 -45.22
CA CYS A 43 15.42 46.34 -44.00
C CYS A 43 14.26 47.28 -44.33
N ARG A 44 14.38 48.13 -45.37
CA ARG A 44 13.29 49.01 -45.83
C ARG A 44 12.10 48.22 -46.35
N ARG A 45 12.35 47.19 -47.16
CA ARG A 45 11.32 46.27 -47.65
C ARG A 45 10.63 45.54 -46.50
N ALA A 46 11.37 45.13 -45.47
CA ALA A 46 10.81 44.52 -44.27
C ALA A 46 9.95 45.51 -43.45
N ALA A 47 10.41 46.74 -43.24
CA ALA A 47 9.65 47.79 -42.55
C ALA A 47 8.33 48.15 -43.26
N ASN A 48 8.33 48.07 -44.60
CA ASN A 48 7.14 48.30 -45.42
C ASN A 48 6.27 47.05 -45.61
N GLY A 49 6.60 45.92 -44.96
CA GLY A 49 5.87 44.66 -45.07
C GLY A 49 6.03 43.91 -46.40
N GLN A 50 6.90 44.37 -47.28
CA GLN A 50 7.19 43.82 -48.62
C GLN A 50 8.19 42.64 -48.59
N TYR A 51 8.83 42.41 -47.45
CA TYR A 51 9.71 41.26 -47.22
C TYR A 51 9.45 40.69 -45.83
N LYS A 52 9.17 39.40 -45.75
CA LYS A 52 9.04 38.66 -44.48
C LYS A 52 10.07 37.53 -44.49
N PRO A 53 11.05 37.51 -43.58
CA PRO A 53 12.02 36.43 -43.53
C PRO A 53 11.32 35.11 -43.21
N MET A 54 11.74 34.02 -43.85
CA MET A 54 11.26 32.67 -43.52
C MET A 54 11.77 32.25 -42.14
N ASN A 55 10.95 31.48 -41.42
CA ASN A 55 11.33 30.92 -40.13
C ASN A 55 12.28 29.76 -40.34
N ASP A 56 13.35 29.70 -39.56
CA ASP A 56 14.23 28.54 -39.52
C ASP A 56 13.59 27.39 -38.73
N GLU A 57 14.22 26.21 -38.75
CA GLU A 57 13.71 25.02 -38.06
C GLU A 57 13.66 25.20 -36.54
N ARG A 58 14.62 25.92 -35.96
CA ARG A 58 14.68 26.21 -34.53
C ARG A 58 13.51 27.09 -34.09
N GLU A 59 13.18 28.12 -34.85
CA GLU A 59 12.01 28.98 -34.58
C GLU A 59 10.69 28.22 -34.75
N LYS A 60 10.60 27.29 -35.70
CA LYS A 60 9.43 26.41 -35.84
C LYS A 60 9.30 25.49 -34.62
N ALA A 61 10.39 24.85 -34.21
CA ALA A 61 10.43 23.98 -33.03
C ALA A 61 10.04 24.75 -31.76
N LEU A 62 10.55 25.97 -31.57
CA LEU A 62 10.17 26.83 -30.44
C LEU A 62 8.69 27.23 -30.50
N GLY A 63 8.16 27.56 -31.68
CA GLY A 63 6.73 27.85 -31.86
C GLY A 63 5.84 26.66 -31.50
N VAL A 64 6.21 25.46 -31.93
CA VAL A 64 5.53 24.20 -31.53
C VAL A 64 5.63 23.98 -30.03
N ALA A 65 6.81 24.23 -29.44
CA ALA A 65 7.03 24.10 -27.99
C ALA A 65 6.07 24.96 -27.18
N LEU A 66 5.96 26.24 -27.53
CA LEU A 66 5.04 27.18 -26.89
C LEU A 66 3.57 26.77 -27.09
N TRP A 67 3.22 26.24 -28.27
CA TRP A 67 1.86 25.80 -28.56
C TRP A 67 1.47 24.56 -27.75
N ARG A 68 2.25 23.49 -27.75
CA ARG A 68 1.86 22.24 -27.08
C ARG A 68 1.91 22.36 -25.55
N VAL A 69 2.82 23.18 -25.00
CA VAL A 69 2.94 23.37 -23.55
C VAL A 69 1.99 24.44 -23.01
N GLY A 70 1.86 25.57 -23.69
CA GLY A 70 1.08 26.73 -23.23
C GLY A 70 -0.23 27.00 -23.95
N GLY A 71 -0.61 26.14 -24.90
CA GLY A 71 -1.81 26.28 -25.71
C GLY A 71 -1.70 27.36 -26.80
N GLY A 72 -2.78 27.53 -27.56
CA GLY A 72 -2.83 28.47 -28.69
C GLY A 72 -2.55 29.93 -28.29
N ARG A 73 -2.95 30.34 -27.09
CA ARG A 73 -2.69 31.69 -26.58
C ARG A 73 -1.20 31.99 -26.43
N LEU A 74 -0.42 31.05 -25.89
CA LEU A 74 1.02 31.24 -25.75
C LEU A 74 1.72 31.22 -27.12
N ALA A 75 1.27 30.38 -28.04
CA ALA A 75 1.75 30.37 -29.42
C ALA A 75 1.53 31.72 -30.11
N GLU A 76 0.35 32.33 -29.95
CA GLU A 76 0.03 33.64 -30.51
C GLU A 76 0.85 34.77 -29.87
N ILE A 77 1.11 34.70 -28.56
CA ILE A 77 2.04 35.62 -27.90
C ILE A 77 3.44 35.46 -28.51
N GLY A 78 3.93 34.22 -28.67
CA GLY A 78 5.21 33.95 -29.33
C GLY A 78 5.27 34.47 -30.76
N HIS A 79 4.20 34.30 -31.53
CA HIS A 79 4.08 34.84 -32.89
C HIS A 79 4.22 36.37 -32.91
N ARG A 80 3.49 37.07 -32.02
CA ARG A 80 3.45 38.54 -31.99
C ARG A 80 4.70 39.16 -31.37
N ALA A 81 5.22 38.58 -30.29
CA ALA A 81 6.33 39.12 -29.52
C ALA A 81 7.70 38.71 -30.08
N LEU A 82 7.84 37.47 -30.56
CA LEU A 82 9.11 36.89 -30.99
C LEU A 82 9.17 36.65 -32.51
N GLY A 83 8.07 36.87 -33.24
CA GLY A 83 8.03 36.68 -34.69
C GLY A 83 8.02 35.20 -35.12
N LEU A 84 7.68 34.29 -34.22
CA LEU A 84 7.57 32.84 -34.46
C LEU A 84 6.43 32.52 -35.46
N PRO A 85 6.32 31.28 -36.00
CA PRO A 85 5.19 30.96 -36.89
C PRO A 85 3.85 31.09 -36.15
N GLY A 86 2.83 31.61 -36.85
CA GLY A 86 1.46 31.68 -36.32
C GLY A 86 0.83 30.30 -36.18
N LEU A 87 -0.24 30.20 -35.39
CA LEU A 87 -0.84 28.91 -35.00
C LEU A 87 -1.27 28.04 -36.19
N THR A 88 -1.85 28.64 -37.23
CA THR A 88 -2.22 27.93 -38.46
C THR A 88 -1.01 27.32 -39.17
N THR A 89 0.12 28.02 -39.17
CA THR A 89 1.37 27.55 -39.78
C THR A 89 1.99 26.43 -38.94
N LEU A 90 1.93 26.50 -37.61
CA LEU A 90 2.36 25.43 -36.72
C LEU A 90 1.51 24.17 -36.92
N ARG A 91 0.18 24.30 -36.96
CA ARG A 91 -0.76 23.19 -37.20
C ARG A 91 -0.55 22.46 -38.52
N ARG A 92 -0.13 23.19 -39.58
CA ARG A 92 0.14 22.62 -40.92
C ARG A 92 1.51 21.94 -41.00
N ASN A 93 2.48 22.36 -40.20
CA ASN A 93 3.83 21.81 -40.17
C ASN A 93 4.06 20.90 -38.95
N ASN A 94 2.98 20.36 -38.38
CA ASN A 94 3.04 19.45 -37.24
C ASN A 94 3.82 18.18 -37.65
N SER A 95 4.83 17.81 -36.86
CA SER A 95 5.74 16.70 -37.19
C SER A 95 5.16 15.34 -36.80
N ILE A 96 4.23 15.32 -35.83
CA ILE A 96 3.62 14.08 -35.33
C ILE A 96 2.13 14.06 -35.63
N ARG A 97 1.66 12.97 -36.24
CA ARG A 97 0.24 12.71 -36.45
C ARG A 97 -0.45 12.47 -35.10
N PRO A 98 -1.71 12.86 -34.88
CA PRO A 98 -2.34 12.61 -33.59
C PRO A 98 -2.56 11.10 -33.36
N LEU A 99 -2.32 10.66 -32.13
CA LEU A 99 -2.52 9.31 -31.64
C LEU A 99 -4.03 9.01 -31.47
N LEU A 100 -4.40 7.73 -31.54
CA LEU A 100 -5.77 7.25 -31.44
C LEU A 100 -6.05 6.66 -30.05
N PRO A 101 -7.08 7.15 -29.33
CA PRO A 101 -7.62 6.47 -28.17
C PRO A 101 -8.51 5.29 -28.57
N SER A 102 -8.54 4.24 -27.76
CA SER A 102 -9.49 3.14 -27.94
C SER A 102 -10.89 3.57 -27.50
N ALA A 103 -11.86 3.51 -28.41
CA ALA A 103 -13.26 3.79 -28.11
C ALA A 103 -13.89 2.75 -27.16
N GLY A 104 -13.47 1.48 -27.29
CA GLY A 104 -13.89 0.37 -26.44
C GLY A 104 -12.70 -0.53 -26.09
N ARG A 105 -12.82 -1.84 -26.33
CA ARG A 105 -11.69 -2.76 -26.16
C ARG A 105 -10.53 -2.37 -27.10
N PRO A 106 -9.28 -2.41 -26.63
CA PRO A 106 -8.12 -2.13 -27.47
C PRO A 106 -8.08 -3.00 -28.72
N GLU A 107 -8.05 -2.39 -29.90
CA GLU A 107 -7.87 -3.09 -31.17
C GLU A 107 -6.39 -3.04 -31.58
N VAL A 108 -5.87 -4.16 -32.11
CA VAL A 108 -4.47 -4.28 -32.55
C VAL A 108 -4.11 -3.19 -33.57
N LYS A 109 -5.01 -2.90 -34.51
CA LYS A 109 -4.80 -1.91 -35.58
C LYS A 109 -4.60 -0.48 -35.05
N ASP A 110 -5.30 -0.12 -33.97
CA ASP A 110 -5.22 1.22 -33.38
C ASP A 110 -3.89 1.40 -32.65
N ILE A 111 -3.44 0.33 -31.97
CA ILE A 111 -2.14 0.28 -31.30
C ILE A 111 -1.00 0.30 -32.33
N GLU A 112 -1.11 -0.49 -33.40
CA GLU A 112 -0.16 -0.49 -34.51
C GLU A 112 -0.02 0.89 -35.15
N TYR A 113 -1.13 1.58 -35.38
CA TYR A 113 -1.13 2.96 -35.85
C TYR A 113 -0.35 3.87 -34.89
N ASN A 114 -0.61 3.78 -33.59
CA ASN A 114 0.08 4.60 -32.60
C ASN A 114 1.59 4.28 -32.54
N ILE A 115 1.98 3.00 -32.65
CA ILE A 115 3.39 2.60 -32.74
C ILE A 115 4.04 3.23 -33.97
N ASP A 116 3.40 3.14 -35.14
CA ASP A 116 3.92 3.74 -36.37
C ASP A 116 4.12 5.24 -36.20
N VAL A 117 3.13 5.96 -35.65
CA VAL A 117 3.21 7.40 -35.38
C VAL A 117 4.37 7.75 -34.45
N CYS A 118 4.53 7.02 -33.35
CA CYS A 118 5.59 7.30 -32.39
C CYS A 118 6.99 6.99 -32.95
N LEU A 119 7.13 5.93 -33.74
CA LEU A 119 8.40 5.54 -34.33
C LEU A 119 8.74 6.32 -35.62
N ASP A 120 7.74 6.83 -36.35
CA ASP A 120 7.91 7.76 -37.50
C ASP A 120 8.57 9.07 -37.08
N ALA A 121 8.31 9.50 -35.85
CA ALA A 121 8.83 10.75 -35.30
C ALA A 121 10.31 10.67 -34.86
N LEU A 122 10.91 9.48 -34.86
CA LEU A 122 12.29 9.30 -34.45
C LEU A 122 13.24 9.66 -35.62
N PRO A 123 14.37 10.32 -35.35
CA PRO A 123 15.34 10.66 -36.39
C PRO A 123 15.94 9.40 -37.00
N ASP A 124 16.29 9.47 -38.28
CA ASP A 124 17.00 8.40 -38.97
C ASP A 124 18.45 8.32 -38.45
N GLU A 125 18.74 7.30 -37.65
CA GLU A 125 20.13 6.93 -37.38
C GLU A 125 20.69 6.32 -38.67
N ALA A 126 21.54 7.08 -39.36
CA ALA A 126 22.15 6.74 -40.64
C ALA A 126 23.26 5.68 -40.50
N ASP A 127 23.02 4.63 -39.71
CA ASP A 127 23.90 3.46 -39.67
C ASP A 127 23.38 2.37 -40.63
N SER A 128 24.29 1.85 -41.44
CA SER A 128 24.02 0.85 -42.47
C SER A 128 23.99 -0.57 -41.93
N SER A 129 24.32 -0.79 -40.66
CA SER A 129 24.27 -2.10 -39.99
C SER A 129 22.90 -2.37 -39.34
N PRO A 130 22.42 -3.63 -39.38
CA PRO A 130 21.26 -4.03 -38.58
C PRO A 130 21.51 -3.79 -37.09
N GLN A 131 20.61 -3.08 -36.42
CA GLN A 131 20.72 -2.76 -35.00
C GLN A 131 19.54 -3.35 -34.23
N ILE A 132 19.81 -4.00 -33.10
CA ILE A 132 18.77 -4.37 -32.12
C ILE A 132 18.72 -3.29 -31.05
N LEU A 133 17.53 -2.75 -30.78
CA LEU A 133 17.29 -1.82 -29.69
C LEU A 133 16.29 -2.43 -28.72
N HIS A 134 16.70 -2.55 -27.45
CA HIS A 134 15.83 -3.03 -26.39
C HIS A 134 14.83 -1.97 -25.95
N GLN A 135 13.61 -2.39 -25.64
CA GLN A 135 12.54 -1.55 -25.14
C GLN A 135 11.87 -2.15 -23.91
N VAL A 136 11.32 -1.28 -23.07
CA VAL A 136 10.44 -1.63 -21.95
C VAL A 136 9.02 -1.24 -22.32
N LEU A 137 8.07 -2.16 -22.15
CA LEU A 137 6.65 -1.86 -22.21
C LEU A 137 6.19 -1.36 -20.84
N MET A 138 5.96 -0.06 -20.70
CA MET A 138 5.52 0.57 -19.46
C MET A 138 4.00 0.70 -19.47
N LYS A 139 3.33 0.30 -18.39
CA LYS A 139 1.87 0.37 -18.30
C LYS A 139 1.42 0.89 -16.94
N ASP A 140 0.57 1.91 -16.97
CA ASP A 140 -0.04 2.46 -15.78
C ASP A 140 -1.41 3.10 -16.07
N GLU A 141 -2.11 3.57 -15.04
CA GLU A 141 -3.41 4.24 -15.15
C GLU A 141 -3.32 5.70 -14.77
N VAL A 142 -4.16 6.52 -15.42
CA VAL A 142 -4.30 7.93 -15.09
C VAL A 142 -5.78 8.24 -14.88
N ALA A 143 -6.10 8.96 -13.80
CA ALA A 143 -7.45 9.46 -13.58
C ALA A 143 -7.85 10.42 -14.71
N THR A 144 -9.06 10.25 -15.23
CA THR A 144 -9.67 11.02 -16.31
C THR A 144 -11.05 11.53 -15.91
N GLU A 145 -11.51 12.59 -16.57
CA GLU A 145 -12.90 13.01 -16.40
C GLU A 145 -13.86 11.96 -16.98
N LYS A 146 -14.96 11.69 -16.25
CA LYS A 146 -16.05 10.82 -16.70
C LYS A 146 -16.85 11.50 -17.82
N ARG A 147 -16.31 11.51 -19.04
CA ARG A 147 -16.85 12.27 -20.17
C ARG A 147 -16.77 11.49 -21.48
N GLY A 148 -17.91 11.39 -22.16
CA GLY A 148 -18.00 10.89 -23.54
C GLY A 148 -17.64 11.99 -24.53
N ARG A 149 -16.73 11.70 -25.47
CA ARG A 149 -16.31 12.62 -26.54
C ARG A 149 -16.48 11.96 -27.89
N TYR A 150 -16.90 12.74 -28.90
CA TYR A 150 -16.92 12.27 -30.28
C TYR A 150 -15.55 12.51 -30.92
N ASP A 151 -14.93 11.45 -31.44
CA ASP A 151 -13.72 11.49 -32.25
C ASP A 151 -14.10 11.48 -33.73
N ASP A 152 -13.87 12.60 -34.42
CA ASP A 152 -14.19 12.77 -35.84
C ASP A 152 -13.29 11.94 -36.76
N ARG A 153 -12.12 11.50 -36.27
CA ARG A 153 -11.15 10.72 -37.04
C ARG A 153 -11.55 9.26 -37.18
N THR A 154 -12.25 8.73 -36.18
CA THR A 154 -12.71 7.33 -36.12
C THR A 154 -14.23 7.19 -36.25
N ASN A 155 -14.98 8.30 -36.23
CA ASN A 155 -16.45 8.33 -36.19
C ASN A 155 -17.03 7.63 -34.93
N LYS A 156 -16.26 7.62 -33.84
CA LYS A 156 -16.60 6.89 -32.60
C LYS A 156 -16.72 7.82 -31.39
N VAL A 157 -17.50 7.38 -30.41
CA VAL A 157 -17.56 7.95 -29.07
C VAL A 157 -16.49 7.28 -28.20
N VAL A 158 -15.63 8.09 -27.61
CA VAL A 158 -14.54 7.70 -26.71
C VAL A 158 -14.84 8.17 -25.28
N GLY A 159 -14.26 7.50 -24.27
CA GLY A 159 -14.51 7.80 -22.86
C GLY A 159 -15.55 6.88 -22.18
N VAL A 160 -16.14 5.95 -22.94
CA VAL A 160 -16.90 4.81 -22.41
C VAL A 160 -15.93 3.70 -22.02
N CYS A 161 -16.18 3.02 -20.89
CA CYS A 161 -15.29 1.97 -20.39
C CYS A 161 -15.17 0.78 -21.37
N ARG A 162 -13.95 0.24 -21.53
CA ARG A 162 -13.68 -0.87 -22.45
C ARG A 162 -14.44 -2.15 -22.11
N GLU A 163 -14.75 -2.34 -20.83
CA GLU A 163 -15.38 -3.56 -20.30
C GLU A 163 -16.83 -3.68 -20.73
N HIS A 164 -17.50 -2.56 -21.01
CA HIS A 164 -18.92 -2.54 -21.34
C HIS A 164 -19.25 -1.77 -22.62
N GLY A 165 -18.27 -1.12 -23.26
CA GLY A 165 -18.47 -0.35 -24.48
C GLY A 165 -19.07 -1.16 -25.63
N TYR A 166 -18.94 -2.49 -25.64
CA TYR A 166 -19.56 -3.36 -26.65
C TYR A 166 -21.08 -3.56 -26.46
N LEU A 167 -21.65 -3.13 -25.32
CA LEU A 167 -23.08 -3.22 -25.02
C LEU A 167 -23.87 -1.99 -25.52
N VAL A 168 -23.17 -0.97 -26.01
CA VAL A 168 -23.74 0.30 -26.49
C VAL A 168 -23.14 0.66 -27.85
N PRO A 169 -23.87 1.40 -28.71
CA PRO A 169 -23.30 1.88 -29.96
C PRO A 169 -22.24 2.95 -29.67
N LEU A 170 -21.00 2.66 -30.07
CA LEU A 170 -19.90 3.62 -30.02
C LEU A 170 -19.77 4.40 -31.32
N GLU A 171 -20.20 3.84 -32.46
CA GLU A 171 -20.32 4.59 -33.72
C GLU A 171 -21.67 5.29 -33.74
N VAL A 172 -21.67 6.58 -34.06
CA VAL A 172 -22.88 7.40 -34.03
C VAL A 172 -23.19 7.91 -35.43
N GLU A 173 -24.16 7.28 -36.08
CA GLU A 173 -24.64 7.68 -37.40
C GLU A 173 -26.00 8.38 -37.32
N THR A 174 -26.85 7.93 -36.38
CA THR A 174 -28.23 8.38 -36.22
C THR A 174 -28.51 8.90 -34.81
N GLU A 175 -29.58 9.69 -34.68
CA GLU A 175 -30.08 10.14 -33.38
C GLU A 175 -30.50 8.96 -32.48
N ASN A 176 -30.94 7.85 -33.08
CA ASN A 176 -31.30 6.64 -32.36
C ASN A 176 -30.07 5.99 -31.70
N ASP A 177 -28.90 6.03 -32.34
CA ASP A 177 -27.66 5.50 -31.76
C ASP A 177 -27.27 6.28 -30.49
N LEU A 178 -27.37 7.62 -30.54
CA LEU A 178 -27.17 8.47 -29.36
C LEU A 178 -28.16 8.14 -28.24
N LYS A 179 -29.43 7.89 -28.59
CA LYS A 179 -30.46 7.52 -27.62
C LYS A 179 -30.13 6.19 -26.94
N ILE A 180 -29.77 5.16 -27.70
CA ILE A 180 -29.38 3.85 -27.16
C ILE A 180 -28.15 3.98 -26.26
N LEU A 181 -27.15 4.77 -26.66
CA LEU A 181 -25.98 5.05 -25.84
C LEU A 181 -26.38 5.71 -24.50
N CYS A 182 -27.22 6.75 -24.54
CA CYS A 182 -27.66 7.45 -23.35
C CYS A 182 -28.50 6.58 -22.42
N ASP A 183 -29.41 5.77 -22.98
CA ASP A 183 -30.25 4.85 -22.21
C ASP A 183 -29.39 3.74 -21.58
N GLY A 184 -28.39 3.22 -22.32
CA GLY A 184 -27.42 2.27 -21.78
C GLY A 184 -26.57 2.84 -20.63
N LEU A 185 -26.18 4.12 -20.70
CA LEU A 185 -25.49 4.80 -19.60
C LEU A 185 -26.41 5.04 -18.39
N LYS A 186 -27.69 5.39 -18.62
CA LYS A 186 -28.70 5.57 -17.54
C LYS A 186 -29.01 4.28 -16.80
N GLU A 187 -29.07 3.18 -17.53
CA GLU A 187 -29.37 1.84 -17.03
C GLU A 187 -28.14 1.12 -16.47
N GLU A 188 -26.99 1.79 -16.37
CA GLU A 188 -25.70 1.22 -15.93
C GLU A 188 -25.27 -0.02 -16.75
N LYS A 189 -25.72 -0.14 -18.02
CA LYS A 189 -25.25 -1.16 -18.96
C LYS A 189 -23.84 -0.87 -19.45
N ALA A 190 -23.45 0.41 -19.49
CA ALA A 190 -22.10 0.86 -19.74
C ALA A 190 -21.78 2.06 -18.83
N HIS A 191 -20.49 2.34 -18.63
CA HIS A 191 -20.05 3.41 -17.74
C HIS A 191 -19.16 4.42 -18.48
N LEU A 192 -19.25 5.69 -18.11
CA LEU A 192 -18.21 6.67 -18.41
C LEU A 192 -17.01 6.39 -17.49
N ALA A 193 -15.84 6.20 -18.09
CA ALA A 193 -14.64 5.82 -17.36
C ALA A 193 -14.06 7.00 -16.57
N GLY A 194 -13.72 6.76 -15.30
CA GLY A 194 -13.01 7.73 -14.45
C GLY A 194 -11.49 7.58 -14.52
N GLU A 195 -11.00 6.57 -15.22
CA GLU A 195 -9.58 6.29 -15.40
C GLU A 195 -9.31 5.78 -16.82
N ALA A 196 -8.07 5.99 -17.28
CA ALA A 196 -7.58 5.44 -18.53
C ALA A 196 -6.29 4.65 -18.27
N THR A 197 -6.25 3.42 -18.76
CA THR A 197 -5.01 2.66 -18.90
C THR A 197 -4.19 3.23 -20.06
N VAL A 198 -2.94 3.56 -19.78
CA VAL A 198 -1.96 4.03 -20.77
C VAL A 198 -0.81 3.03 -20.82
N ALA A 199 -0.43 2.62 -22.03
CA ALA A 199 0.80 1.87 -22.26
C ALA A 199 1.74 2.66 -23.14
N ALA A 200 3.04 2.60 -22.85
CA ALA A 200 4.09 3.30 -23.58
C ALA A 200 5.33 2.43 -23.76
N LEU A 201 6.02 2.61 -24.87
CA LEU A 201 7.33 2.02 -25.13
C LEU A 201 8.42 2.97 -24.68
N GLY A 202 9.46 2.44 -24.05
CA GLY A 202 10.64 3.21 -23.65
C GLY A 202 11.91 2.49 -24.06
N THR A 203 12.64 3.04 -25.02
CA THR A 203 13.90 2.46 -25.52
C THR A 203 15.00 2.53 -24.46
N LEU A 204 15.80 1.46 -24.34
CA LEU A 204 16.93 1.35 -23.42
C LEU A 204 18.19 1.87 -24.12
N THR A 205 18.41 3.18 -24.05
CA THR A 205 19.54 3.86 -24.69
C THR A 205 19.92 5.12 -23.92
N ALA A 206 21.16 5.57 -24.07
CA ALA A 206 21.60 6.86 -23.57
C ALA A 206 21.06 8.04 -24.39
N ASN A 207 20.58 7.80 -25.63
CA ASN A 207 20.09 8.86 -26.51
C ASN A 207 18.77 9.46 -25.98
N PRO A 208 18.76 10.75 -25.55
CA PRO A 208 17.56 11.41 -25.02
C PRO A 208 16.37 11.45 -25.97
N ARG A 209 16.61 11.43 -27.29
CA ARG A 209 15.54 11.41 -28.30
C ARG A 209 14.78 10.09 -28.31
N LEU A 210 15.46 9.01 -27.98
CA LEU A 210 14.98 7.64 -28.13
C LEU A 210 14.45 7.05 -26.82
N TYR A 211 15.01 7.44 -25.67
CA TYR A 211 14.61 6.85 -24.38
C TYR A 211 13.31 7.42 -23.79
N ALA A 212 12.77 8.54 -24.28
CA ALA A 212 11.51 9.10 -23.76
C ALA A 212 10.35 8.08 -23.88
N ALA A 213 9.36 8.18 -22.99
CA ALA A 213 8.15 7.35 -23.08
C ALA A 213 7.36 7.69 -24.37
N ARG A 214 6.99 6.65 -25.12
CA ARG A 214 6.20 6.72 -26.36
C ARG A 214 4.86 6.02 -26.15
N PRO A 215 3.79 6.74 -25.78
CA PRO A 215 2.48 6.15 -25.55
C PRO A 215 1.90 5.53 -26.81
N ILE A 216 1.45 4.28 -26.69
CA ILE A 216 0.92 3.48 -27.80
C ILE A 216 -0.52 3.00 -27.55
N LEU A 217 -1.03 3.14 -26.32
CA LEU A 217 -2.38 2.75 -25.95
C LEU A 217 -2.99 3.78 -25.00
N PHE A 218 -4.25 4.12 -25.23
CA PHE A 218 -5.11 4.86 -24.30
C PHE A 218 -6.47 4.16 -24.26
N SER A 219 -6.82 3.55 -23.14
CA SER A 219 -8.08 2.80 -23.04
C SER A 219 -8.79 3.09 -21.73
N ALA A 220 -10.04 3.51 -21.85
CA ALA A 220 -10.93 3.81 -20.73
C ALA A 220 -11.22 2.55 -19.89
N ASP A 221 -11.14 2.68 -18.56
CA ASP A 221 -11.23 1.60 -17.57
C ASP A 221 -12.31 1.91 -16.52
N CYS A 222 -13.12 0.91 -16.17
CA CYS A 222 -14.07 1.01 -15.04
C CYS A 222 -13.74 0.08 -13.86
N LYS A 223 -12.58 -0.58 -13.90
CA LYS A 223 -12.02 -1.43 -12.83
C LYS A 223 -12.79 -2.72 -12.54
N VAL A 224 -13.69 -3.13 -13.44
CA VAL A 224 -14.54 -4.31 -13.23
C VAL A 224 -13.90 -5.59 -13.77
N GLU A 225 -13.04 -5.51 -14.80
CA GLU A 225 -12.40 -6.69 -15.38
C GLU A 225 -11.49 -7.43 -14.38
N SER A 226 -11.47 -8.76 -14.45
CA SER A 226 -10.53 -9.61 -13.71
C SER A 226 -9.12 -9.54 -14.30
N GLY A 227 -8.10 -10.02 -13.56
CA GLY A 227 -6.73 -10.10 -14.08
C GLY A 227 -6.58 -10.98 -15.33
N ALA A 228 -7.41 -12.02 -15.46
CA ALA A 228 -7.41 -12.88 -16.66
C ALA A 228 -8.04 -12.17 -17.86
N GLU A 229 -9.14 -11.46 -17.66
CA GLU A 229 -9.75 -10.63 -18.71
C GLU A 229 -8.82 -9.50 -19.11
N HIS A 230 -8.12 -8.87 -18.16
CA HIS A 230 -7.13 -7.83 -18.44
C HIS A 230 -5.97 -8.35 -19.30
N ALA A 231 -5.48 -9.56 -19.03
CA ALA A 231 -4.47 -10.22 -19.85
C ALA A 231 -4.95 -10.41 -21.31
N VAL A 232 -6.19 -10.88 -21.49
CA VAL A 232 -6.77 -11.14 -22.81
C VAL A 232 -7.13 -9.87 -23.57
N ASN A 233 -7.80 -8.92 -22.90
CA ASN A 233 -8.39 -7.74 -23.54
C ASN A 233 -7.40 -6.59 -23.73
N VAL A 234 -6.31 -6.56 -22.96
CA VAL A 234 -5.34 -5.45 -22.98
C VAL A 234 -3.95 -5.93 -23.36
N LEU A 235 -3.37 -6.89 -22.63
CA LEU A 235 -1.97 -7.28 -22.83
C LEU A 235 -1.75 -8.02 -24.15
N ARG A 236 -2.62 -8.96 -24.53
CA ARG A 236 -2.45 -9.71 -25.79
C ARG A 236 -2.55 -8.83 -27.05
N PRO A 237 -3.56 -7.95 -27.21
CA PRO A 237 -3.60 -7.04 -28.36
C PRO A 237 -2.36 -6.15 -28.45
N LEU A 238 -1.90 -5.66 -27.29
CA LEU A 238 -0.70 -4.84 -27.16
C LEU A 238 0.55 -5.59 -27.61
N MET A 239 0.77 -6.82 -27.13
CA MET A 239 1.90 -7.65 -27.53
C MET A 239 1.86 -8.04 -29.00
N THR A 240 0.68 -8.36 -29.55
CA THR A 240 0.51 -8.64 -30.98
C THR A 240 0.90 -7.44 -31.83
N ALA A 241 0.41 -6.24 -31.50
CA ALA A 241 0.74 -5.01 -32.22
C ALA A 241 2.24 -4.68 -32.16
N ILE A 242 2.86 -4.83 -30.98
CA ILE A 242 4.30 -4.63 -30.78
C ILE A 242 5.10 -5.59 -31.65
N ASN A 243 4.74 -6.88 -31.66
CA ASN A 243 5.43 -7.89 -32.46
C ASN A 243 5.30 -7.60 -33.97
N ASN A 244 4.10 -7.24 -34.43
CA ASN A 244 3.84 -6.87 -35.82
C ASN A 244 4.65 -5.64 -36.29
N LYS A 245 4.97 -4.72 -35.36
CA LYS A 245 5.68 -3.45 -35.63
C LYS A 245 7.09 -3.39 -35.05
N SER A 246 7.66 -4.54 -34.68
CA SER A 246 8.99 -4.67 -34.08
C SER A 246 10.14 -4.29 -35.02
N LYS A 247 9.96 -4.40 -36.34
CA LYS A 247 11.00 -4.10 -37.33
C LYS A 247 10.71 -2.80 -38.06
N ARG A 248 11.73 -1.96 -38.17
CA ARG A 248 11.60 -0.66 -38.81
C ARG A 248 12.92 -0.24 -39.43
N LYS A 249 12.93 -0.12 -40.77
CA LYS A 249 14.16 0.09 -41.55
C LYS A 249 15.19 -0.99 -41.21
N ASN A 250 16.40 -0.61 -40.82
CA ASN A 250 17.47 -1.54 -40.39
C ASN A 250 17.47 -1.81 -38.88
N THR A 251 16.47 -1.31 -38.14
CA THR A 251 16.41 -1.44 -36.68
C THR A 251 15.33 -2.43 -36.27
N THR A 252 15.68 -3.35 -35.37
CA THR A 252 14.72 -4.22 -34.67
C THR A 252 14.53 -3.71 -33.26
N TYR A 253 13.33 -3.21 -32.97
CA TYR A 253 12.88 -2.83 -31.65
C TYR A 253 12.34 -4.07 -30.93
N ARG A 254 13.12 -4.58 -29.97
CA ARG A 254 12.77 -5.77 -29.19
C ARG A 254 12.30 -5.35 -27.80
N VAL A 255 11.04 -5.63 -27.46
CA VAL A 255 10.54 -5.44 -26.11
C VAL A 255 11.00 -6.59 -25.23
N ILE A 256 11.87 -6.31 -24.27
CA ILE A 256 12.51 -7.35 -23.44
C ILE A 256 11.81 -7.59 -22.11
N CYS A 257 11.05 -6.60 -21.62
CA CYS A 257 10.24 -6.72 -20.41
C CYS A 257 9.03 -5.77 -20.43
N ALA A 258 8.06 -6.08 -19.58
CA ALA A 258 6.89 -5.25 -19.34
C ALA A 258 6.83 -4.81 -17.87
N ALA A 259 6.69 -3.52 -17.63
CA ALA A 259 6.67 -2.90 -16.31
C ALA A 259 5.28 -2.37 -15.95
N SER A 260 4.89 -2.57 -14.70
CA SER A 260 3.71 -1.93 -14.11
C SER A 260 3.92 -1.70 -12.60
N ASP A 261 2.94 -1.05 -11.97
CA ASP A 261 2.91 -0.86 -10.54
C ASP A 261 2.53 -2.15 -9.77
N GLY A 262 2.25 -2.03 -8.47
CA GLY A 262 1.92 -3.13 -7.58
C GLY A 262 0.46 -3.58 -7.56
N GLU A 263 -0.42 -3.02 -8.39
CA GLU A 263 -1.87 -3.30 -8.36
C GLU A 263 -2.19 -4.78 -8.63
N ALA A 264 -3.10 -5.37 -7.85
CA ALA A 264 -3.29 -6.82 -7.77
C ALA A 264 -3.87 -7.44 -9.05
N ARG A 265 -4.87 -6.80 -9.69
CA ARG A 265 -5.48 -7.24 -10.96
C ARG A 265 -4.41 -7.29 -12.06
N ARG A 266 -3.63 -6.22 -12.21
CA ARG A 266 -2.49 -6.15 -13.14
C ARG A 266 -1.40 -7.15 -12.78
N GLY A 267 -1.09 -7.32 -11.50
CA GLY A 267 -0.17 -8.33 -11.01
C GLY A 267 -0.55 -9.73 -11.52
N LYS A 268 -1.83 -10.11 -11.37
CA LYS A 268 -2.34 -11.38 -11.90
C LYS A 268 -2.25 -11.47 -13.43
N ALA A 269 -2.58 -10.40 -14.15
CA ALA A 269 -2.46 -10.37 -15.62
C ALA A 269 -1.00 -10.56 -16.08
N PHE A 270 -0.04 -9.95 -15.38
CA PHE A 270 1.39 -10.05 -15.66
C PHE A 270 1.93 -11.45 -15.39
N VAL A 271 1.50 -12.10 -14.32
CA VAL A 271 1.86 -13.50 -14.06
C VAL A 271 1.36 -14.41 -15.19
N ILE A 272 0.11 -14.22 -15.63
CA ILE A 272 -0.50 -15.01 -16.73
C ILE A 272 0.28 -14.86 -18.04
N GLU A 273 0.76 -13.65 -18.38
CA GLU A 273 1.41 -13.41 -19.68
C GLU A 273 2.94 -13.54 -19.66
N PHE A 274 3.60 -13.27 -18.53
CA PHE A 274 5.06 -13.18 -18.45
C PHE A 274 5.71 -14.25 -17.56
N MET A 275 4.95 -15.19 -17.02
CA MET A 275 5.44 -16.35 -16.24
C MET A 275 4.76 -17.65 -16.69
N LYS A 276 4.67 -17.84 -18.00
CA LYS A 276 3.90 -18.92 -18.64
C LYS A 276 4.60 -20.27 -18.61
N ARG A 277 5.91 -20.27 -18.84
CA ARG A 277 6.71 -21.49 -19.01
C ARG A 277 8.12 -21.32 -18.46
N PRO A 278 8.79 -22.42 -18.06
CA PRO A 278 10.22 -22.37 -17.79
C PRO A 278 11.00 -21.91 -19.01
N LEU A 279 12.10 -21.18 -18.79
CA LEU A 279 13.07 -20.79 -19.81
C LEU A 279 13.60 -22.04 -20.52
N SER A 280 13.54 -22.06 -21.85
CA SER A 280 13.99 -23.18 -22.68
C SER A 280 15.51 -23.33 -22.61
N MET A 281 16.01 -24.57 -22.62
CA MET A 281 17.45 -24.86 -22.61
C MET A 281 18.14 -24.39 -23.90
N GLU A 282 17.37 -24.27 -24.99
CA GLU A 282 17.78 -23.76 -26.29
C GLU A 282 17.82 -22.23 -26.34
N SER A 283 17.27 -21.54 -25.34
CA SER A 283 17.35 -20.08 -25.26
C SER A 283 18.80 -19.62 -25.06
N PRO A 284 19.30 -18.64 -25.83
CA PRO A 284 20.65 -18.10 -25.67
C PRO A 284 20.97 -17.53 -24.29
N ILE A 285 19.95 -17.12 -23.54
CA ILE A 285 20.13 -16.58 -22.18
C ILE A 285 20.11 -17.66 -21.09
N PHE A 286 19.76 -18.91 -21.42
CA PHE A 286 19.70 -20.02 -20.46
C PHE A 286 21.05 -20.33 -19.79
N PRO A 287 22.19 -20.40 -20.50
CA PRO A 287 23.49 -20.65 -19.86
C PRO A 287 23.89 -19.56 -18.85
N LEU A 288 23.43 -18.32 -19.07
CA LEU A 288 23.74 -17.18 -18.21
C LEU A 288 22.92 -17.17 -16.91
N LEU A 289 21.74 -17.80 -16.92
CA LEU A 289 20.75 -17.69 -15.84
C LEU A 289 20.54 -18.99 -15.08
N SER A 290 20.70 -20.15 -15.73
CA SER A 290 20.43 -21.47 -15.15
C SER A 290 21.35 -21.82 -13.98
N GLY A 291 22.55 -21.25 -13.93
CA GLY A 291 23.50 -21.42 -12.82
C GLY A 291 23.20 -20.55 -11.59
N LEU A 292 22.24 -19.63 -11.67
CA LEU A 292 21.89 -18.74 -10.56
C LEU A 292 21.03 -19.49 -9.54
N GLU A 293 21.60 -19.72 -8.35
CA GLU A 293 20.92 -20.41 -7.26
C GLU A 293 19.63 -19.67 -6.84
N PHE A 294 18.54 -20.42 -6.62
CA PHE A 294 17.18 -19.92 -6.31
C PHE A 294 16.50 -19.07 -7.39
N MET A 295 17.16 -18.77 -8.52
CA MET A 295 16.54 -18.00 -9.59
C MET A 295 15.37 -18.78 -10.19
N ASN A 296 14.17 -18.19 -10.14
CA ASN A 296 13.04 -18.74 -10.84
C ASN A 296 13.22 -18.50 -12.35
N LEU A 297 13.01 -19.53 -13.18
CA LEU A 297 13.21 -19.46 -14.63
C LEU A 297 11.91 -19.29 -15.44
N LEU A 298 10.77 -18.99 -14.82
CA LEU A 298 9.52 -18.76 -15.57
C LEU A 298 9.59 -17.48 -16.41
N VAL A 299 9.18 -17.56 -17.67
CA VAL A 299 9.15 -16.45 -18.63
C VAL A 299 7.87 -16.49 -19.47
N GLY A 300 7.58 -15.37 -20.12
CA GLY A 300 6.53 -15.25 -21.14
C GLY A 300 6.99 -15.74 -22.51
N ASP A 301 6.25 -15.31 -23.54
CA ASP A 301 6.67 -15.50 -24.92
C ASP A 301 7.89 -14.62 -25.25
N ASP A 302 8.75 -15.08 -26.16
CA ASP A 302 10.06 -14.47 -26.48
C ASP A 302 10.97 -14.21 -25.23
N ASP A 303 10.88 -15.11 -24.25
CA ASP A 303 11.59 -15.03 -22.96
C ASP A 303 11.31 -13.73 -22.17
N MET A 304 10.24 -13.01 -22.51
CA MET A 304 9.89 -11.73 -21.91
C MET A 304 9.56 -11.87 -20.42
N THR A 305 9.97 -10.88 -19.63
CA THR A 305 9.82 -10.86 -18.17
C THR A 305 8.90 -9.73 -17.71
N ALA A 306 8.19 -9.95 -16.60
CA ALA A 306 7.50 -8.90 -15.87
C ALA A 306 8.49 -8.07 -15.05
N ASP A 307 8.17 -6.80 -14.85
CA ASP A 307 8.94 -5.86 -14.05
C ASP A 307 8.02 -5.08 -13.10
N LYS A 308 8.60 -4.60 -12.00
CA LYS A 308 7.92 -3.76 -11.00
C LYS A 308 8.74 -2.51 -10.76
N ASP A 309 8.06 -1.38 -10.68
CA ASP A 309 8.73 -0.09 -10.54
C ASP A 309 9.53 0.02 -9.22
N ALA A 310 10.80 0.39 -9.34
CA ALA A 310 11.71 0.46 -8.21
C ALA A 310 11.29 1.54 -7.20
N LYS A 311 10.84 2.72 -7.66
CA LYS A 311 10.37 3.79 -6.76
C LYS A 311 9.13 3.35 -5.99
N HIS A 312 8.24 2.58 -6.60
CA HIS A 312 7.13 1.93 -5.91
C HIS A 312 7.60 0.92 -4.85
N ALA A 313 8.60 0.10 -5.16
CA ALA A 313 9.22 -0.79 -4.18
C ALA A 313 9.81 -0.03 -2.98
N LEU A 314 10.52 1.09 -3.20
CA LEU A 314 11.02 1.98 -2.14
C LEU A 314 9.88 2.48 -1.23
N LYS A 315 8.79 2.99 -1.82
CA LYS A 315 7.60 3.43 -1.07
C LYS A 315 7.01 2.30 -0.24
N CYS A 316 6.91 1.09 -0.81
CA CYS A 316 6.43 -0.08 -0.10
C CYS A 316 7.29 -0.38 1.13
N LEU A 317 8.63 -0.41 1.02
CA LEU A 317 9.53 -0.66 2.14
C LEU A 317 9.33 0.34 3.29
N ARG A 318 9.18 1.63 2.98
CA ARG A 318 8.87 2.65 3.98
C ARG A 318 7.52 2.36 4.64
N ASN A 319 6.48 2.07 3.86
CA ASN A 319 5.14 1.80 4.38
C ASN A 319 5.10 0.56 5.29
N LEU A 320 5.94 -0.46 5.05
CA LEU A 320 6.07 -1.61 5.94
C LEU A 320 6.43 -1.21 7.37
N THR A 321 7.34 -0.25 7.52
CA THR A 321 7.79 0.23 8.84
C THR A 321 6.72 0.99 9.62
N MET A 322 5.68 1.47 8.93
CA MET A 322 4.58 2.25 9.50
C MET A 322 3.32 1.41 9.79
N ARG A 323 3.32 0.11 9.46
CA ARG A 323 2.23 -0.80 9.81
C ARG A 323 2.02 -0.84 11.31
N ASP A 324 0.77 -0.88 11.77
CA ASP A 324 0.46 -1.02 13.20
C ASP A 324 1.03 -2.31 13.79
N THR A 325 1.08 -3.38 12.99
CA THR A 325 1.71 -4.64 13.37
C THR A 325 3.24 -4.57 13.41
N GLY A 326 3.87 -3.56 12.79
CA GLY A 326 5.31 -3.53 12.57
C GLY A 326 5.82 -4.64 11.64
N ILE A 327 7.14 -4.84 11.63
CA ILE A 327 7.85 -5.86 10.86
C ILE A 327 8.67 -6.78 11.76
N LYS A 328 8.63 -8.10 11.53
CA LYS A 328 9.42 -9.08 12.28
C LYS A 328 10.73 -9.39 11.56
N ILE A 329 11.87 -9.18 12.22
CA ILE A 329 13.21 -9.42 11.69
C ILE A 329 13.99 -10.33 12.64
N ARG A 330 14.32 -11.54 12.18
CA ARG A 330 15.05 -12.55 12.96
C ARG A 330 14.43 -12.79 14.35
N GLY A 331 13.10 -12.87 14.40
CA GLY A 331 12.37 -13.08 15.66
C GLY A 331 11.98 -11.83 16.44
N PHE A 332 12.52 -10.64 16.10
CA PHE A 332 12.26 -9.40 16.83
C PHE A 332 11.30 -8.48 16.05
N ARG A 333 10.26 -7.94 16.70
CA ARG A 333 9.30 -7.04 16.06
C ARG A 333 9.72 -5.57 16.17
N ILE A 334 9.91 -4.92 15.02
CA ILE A 334 10.18 -3.48 14.90
C ILE A 334 8.87 -2.76 14.59
N THR A 335 8.55 -1.75 15.39
CA THR A 335 7.41 -0.84 15.18
C THR A 335 7.90 0.56 14.81
N ALA A 336 6.99 1.42 14.31
CA ALA A 336 7.30 2.83 14.09
C ALA A 336 7.77 3.55 15.37
N ALA A 337 7.28 3.13 16.55
CA ALA A 337 7.70 3.66 17.83
C ALA A 337 9.17 3.32 18.14
N ILE A 338 9.60 2.09 17.86
CA ILE A 338 11.00 1.67 18.00
C ILE A 338 11.88 2.50 17.06
N ILE A 339 11.51 2.63 15.78
CA ILE A 339 12.27 3.45 14.83
C ILE A 339 12.39 4.90 15.31
N LYS A 340 11.30 5.49 15.80
CA LYS A 340 11.27 6.85 16.34
C LYS A 340 12.27 7.03 17.48
N GLU A 341 12.29 6.13 18.46
CA GLU A 341 13.24 6.20 19.58
C GLU A 341 14.69 6.01 19.12
N HIS A 342 14.93 5.08 18.20
CA HIS A 342 16.27 4.83 17.66
C HIS A 342 16.84 6.00 16.85
N LEU A 343 16.00 6.75 16.12
CA LEU A 343 16.38 7.98 15.41
C LEU A 343 16.59 9.14 16.37
N ARG A 344 15.74 9.29 17.39
CA ARG A 344 15.90 10.32 18.43
C ARG A 344 17.21 10.15 19.20
N ARG A 345 17.56 8.90 19.55
CA ARG A 345 18.84 8.56 20.21
C ARG A 345 20.06 8.88 19.34
N ASP A 346 19.89 8.93 18.04
CA ASP A 346 20.91 9.32 17.06
C ASP A 346 20.83 10.82 16.70
N GLN A 347 20.20 11.62 17.57
CA GLN A 347 20.13 13.08 17.49
C GLN A 347 19.38 13.65 16.27
N PHE A 348 18.47 12.87 15.66
CA PHE A 348 17.54 13.42 14.68
C PHE A 348 16.55 14.39 15.34
N VAL A 349 16.30 15.52 14.68
CA VAL A 349 15.32 16.53 15.15
C VAL A 349 13.90 15.96 15.07
N GLU A 350 13.09 16.15 16.12
CA GLU A 350 11.72 15.58 16.23
C GLU A 350 10.83 15.95 15.04
N ARG A 351 10.93 17.19 14.51
CA ARG A 351 10.21 17.60 13.29
C ARG A 351 10.55 16.72 12.08
N THR A 352 11.82 16.38 11.90
CA THR A 352 12.28 15.50 10.82
C THR A 352 11.73 14.09 11.02
N ILE A 353 11.77 13.56 12.24
CA ILE A 353 11.25 12.22 12.54
C ILE A 353 9.73 12.15 12.27
N ARG A 354 8.96 13.17 12.69
CA ARG A 354 7.53 13.26 12.40
C ARG A 354 7.24 13.28 10.91
N SER A 355 8.04 13.98 10.12
CA SER A 355 7.90 13.99 8.65
C SER A 355 8.24 12.63 8.03
N LEU A 356 9.34 11.99 8.44
CA LEU A 356 9.77 10.69 7.89
C LEU A 356 8.77 9.56 8.19
N LEU A 357 8.14 9.59 9.36
CA LEU A 357 7.16 8.59 9.81
C LEU A 357 5.70 9.04 9.64
N ASN A 358 5.44 10.07 8.81
CA ASN A 358 4.07 10.53 8.55
C ASN A 358 3.29 9.51 7.69
N PRO A 359 2.20 8.90 8.21
CA PRO A 359 1.42 7.91 7.47
C PRO A 359 0.55 8.52 6.37
N ASN A 360 0.37 9.85 6.31
CA ASN A 360 -0.45 10.53 5.30
C ASN A 360 0.33 10.82 4.00
N ASP A 361 1.66 10.74 4.02
CA ASP A 361 2.53 11.05 2.87
C ASP A 361 3.07 9.78 2.20
N ARG A 362 2.23 8.75 2.01
CA ARG A 362 2.65 7.40 1.53
C ARG A 362 3.25 7.39 0.12
N GLN A 363 2.92 8.39 -0.69
CA GLN A 363 3.33 8.50 -2.10
C GLN A 363 4.66 9.26 -2.29
N ASP A 364 5.27 9.77 -1.22
CA ASP A 364 6.52 10.54 -1.32
C ASP A 364 7.76 9.63 -1.34
N VAL A 365 8.38 9.52 -2.52
CA VAL A 365 9.60 8.73 -2.76
C VAL A 365 10.81 9.29 -2.01
N MET A 366 10.87 10.62 -1.77
CA MET A 366 11.97 11.25 -1.04
C MET A 366 11.91 10.98 0.45
N LEU A 367 10.72 10.98 1.04
CA LEU A 367 10.54 10.54 2.43
C LEU A 367 10.89 9.06 2.59
N ALA A 368 10.54 8.21 1.60
CA ALA A 368 10.93 6.81 1.60
C ALA A 368 12.45 6.63 1.56
N PHE A 369 13.12 7.28 0.61
CA PHE A 369 14.59 7.28 0.53
C PHE A 369 15.23 7.79 1.83
N SER A 370 14.76 8.93 2.34
CA SER A 370 15.35 9.59 3.51
C SER A 370 15.19 8.75 4.78
N LEU A 371 14.05 8.07 4.97
CA LEU A 371 13.85 7.18 6.12
C LEU A 371 14.74 5.94 6.01
N LEU A 372 14.77 5.28 4.85
CA LEU A 372 15.63 4.10 4.66
C LEU A 372 17.11 4.48 4.84
N LYS A 373 17.50 5.65 4.34
CA LYS A 373 18.84 6.21 4.55
C LYS A 373 19.18 6.43 6.01
N ALA A 374 18.28 7.09 6.74
CA ALA A 374 18.45 7.29 8.16
C ALA A 374 18.59 5.94 8.90
N ILE A 375 17.87 4.89 8.49
CA ILE A 375 17.95 3.57 9.11
C ILE A 375 19.26 2.84 8.78
N TRP A 376 19.74 2.84 7.53
CA TRP A 376 20.97 2.13 7.17
C TRP A 376 22.24 2.83 7.65
N GLU A 377 22.17 4.14 7.92
CA GLU A 377 23.28 4.91 8.51
C GLU A 377 23.37 4.78 10.03
N LEU A 378 22.39 4.12 10.68
CA LEU A 378 22.39 3.94 12.13
C LEU A 378 23.69 3.25 12.61
N PRO A 379 24.41 3.84 13.57
CA PRO A 379 25.62 3.22 14.12
C PRO A 379 25.28 1.95 14.91
N GLY A 380 26.33 1.27 15.41
CA GLY A 380 26.16 0.24 16.43
C GLY A 380 25.39 0.77 17.65
N ALA A 381 24.79 -0.12 18.44
CA ALA A 381 24.13 0.30 19.67
C ALA A 381 25.17 0.98 20.61
N PRO A 382 24.83 2.11 21.23
CA PRO A 382 25.68 2.73 22.24
C PRO A 382 26.08 1.73 23.35
N PRO A 383 27.28 1.84 23.94
CA PRO A 383 27.78 0.86 24.93
C PRO A 383 26.89 0.67 26.17
N ASN A 384 26.10 1.69 26.54
CA ASN A 384 25.21 1.69 27.70
C ASN A 384 23.73 1.45 27.34
N SER A 385 23.46 0.93 26.14
CA SER A 385 22.11 0.61 25.70
C SER A 385 21.55 -0.60 26.45
N THR A 386 20.23 -0.60 26.66
CA THR A 386 19.54 -1.78 27.21
C THR A 386 19.64 -2.97 26.25
N PRO A 387 19.62 -4.23 26.74
CA PRO A 387 19.62 -5.42 25.89
C PRO A 387 18.56 -5.38 24.78
N THR A 388 17.34 -4.95 25.12
CA THR A 388 16.23 -4.83 24.15
C THR A 388 16.59 -3.83 23.04
N PHE A 389 17.11 -2.66 23.41
CA PHE A 389 17.50 -1.62 22.45
C PHE A 389 18.65 -2.11 21.56
N SER A 390 19.64 -2.81 22.11
CA SER A 390 20.74 -3.39 21.33
C SER A 390 20.21 -4.42 20.32
N ARG A 391 19.28 -5.29 20.73
CA ARG A 391 18.64 -6.27 19.84
C ARG A 391 17.79 -5.60 18.76
N ALA A 392 17.04 -4.55 19.11
CA ALA A 392 16.28 -3.73 18.17
C ALA A 392 17.20 -3.04 17.15
N ARG A 393 18.33 -2.49 17.61
CA ARG A 393 19.35 -1.88 16.73
C ARG A 393 19.91 -2.89 15.75
N GLU A 394 20.23 -4.11 16.17
CA GLU A 394 20.69 -5.17 15.27
C GLU A 394 19.65 -5.50 14.19
N ALA A 395 18.38 -5.64 14.59
CA ALA A 395 17.29 -5.88 13.65
C ALA A 395 17.13 -4.71 12.65
N LEU A 396 17.20 -3.46 13.12
CA LEU A 396 17.17 -2.27 12.28
C LEU A 396 18.36 -2.20 11.32
N LYS A 397 19.56 -2.62 11.74
CA LYS A 397 20.74 -2.68 10.87
C LYS A 397 20.59 -3.75 9.78
N ILE A 398 19.97 -4.89 10.08
CA ILE A 398 19.65 -5.91 9.07
C ILE A 398 18.64 -5.35 8.05
N PHE A 399 17.58 -4.67 8.52
CA PHE A 399 16.65 -3.97 7.64
C PHE A 399 17.33 -2.86 6.83
N GLY A 400 18.23 -2.11 7.45
CA GLY A 400 19.02 -1.07 6.81
C GLY A 400 19.90 -1.63 5.70
N LYS A 401 20.56 -2.77 5.90
CA LYS A 401 21.30 -3.48 4.84
C LYS A 401 20.40 -3.86 3.67
N LEU A 402 19.21 -4.40 3.94
CA LEU A 402 18.22 -4.69 2.90
C LEU A 402 17.86 -3.43 2.10
N GLY A 403 17.55 -2.33 2.80
CA GLY A 403 17.28 -1.04 2.17
C GLY A 403 18.46 -0.54 1.33
N TYR A 404 19.68 -0.61 1.86
CA TYR A 404 20.90 -0.19 1.17
C TYR A 404 21.10 -0.97 -0.13
N TYR A 405 21.04 -2.31 -0.09
CA TYR A 405 21.24 -3.16 -1.27
C TYR A 405 20.12 -3.04 -2.31
N LEU A 406 18.90 -2.70 -1.89
CA LEU A 406 17.79 -2.44 -2.83
C LEU A 406 17.86 -1.05 -3.45
N VAL A 407 18.31 -0.03 -2.71
CA VAL A 407 18.22 1.37 -3.13
C VAL A 407 19.47 1.83 -3.89
N MET A 408 20.66 1.49 -3.39
CA MET A 408 21.93 1.97 -3.96
C MET A 408 22.10 1.65 -5.46
N PRO A 409 21.69 0.47 -5.98
CA PRO A 409 21.79 0.18 -7.40
C PRO A 409 21.05 1.18 -8.31
N TYR A 410 20.04 1.88 -7.79
CA TYR A 410 19.24 2.83 -8.57
C TYR A 410 19.63 4.29 -8.38
N VAL A 411 20.42 4.63 -7.35
CA VAL A 411 20.73 6.04 -7.00
C VAL A 411 22.21 6.37 -7.01
N CYS A 412 23.09 5.36 -6.89
CA CYS A 412 24.52 5.58 -6.78
C CYS A 412 25.19 5.54 -8.15
N VAL A 413 25.44 6.73 -8.71
CA VAL A 413 25.94 6.90 -10.08
C VAL A 413 27.36 6.37 -10.30
N ASP A 414 28.09 6.08 -9.24
CA ASP A 414 29.47 5.58 -9.29
C ASP A 414 29.53 4.04 -9.37
N LEU A 415 28.42 3.32 -9.12
CA LEU A 415 28.41 1.86 -9.17
C LEU A 415 28.51 1.35 -10.62
N ASP A 416 29.36 0.36 -10.84
CA ASP A 416 29.35 -0.43 -12.07
C ASP A 416 28.18 -1.43 -12.10
N LEU A 417 27.89 -1.97 -13.29
CA LEU A 417 26.77 -2.89 -13.48
C LEU A 417 26.94 -4.19 -12.68
N SER A 418 28.18 -4.68 -12.53
CA SER A 418 28.48 -5.87 -11.72
C SER A 418 28.12 -5.67 -10.24
N THR A 419 28.48 -4.52 -9.69
CA THR A 419 28.20 -4.16 -8.31
C THR A 419 26.71 -3.91 -8.10
N GLN A 420 26.03 -3.27 -9.07
CA GLN A 420 24.57 -3.15 -9.06
C GLN A 420 23.88 -4.52 -8.97
N LEU A 421 24.29 -5.48 -9.81
CA LEU A 421 23.76 -6.84 -9.80
C LEU A 421 24.10 -7.58 -8.50
N THR A 422 25.31 -7.40 -7.98
CA THR A 422 25.76 -7.99 -6.72
C THR A 422 24.91 -7.50 -5.55
N TYR A 423 24.61 -6.21 -5.50
CA TYR A 423 23.75 -5.62 -4.48
C TYR A 423 22.32 -6.14 -4.59
N LEU A 424 21.74 -6.18 -5.80
CA LEU A 424 20.39 -6.73 -5.99
C LEU A 424 20.33 -8.23 -5.66
N SER A 425 21.38 -8.99 -5.98
CA SER A 425 21.52 -10.39 -5.55
C SER A 425 21.52 -10.48 -4.02
N ALA A 426 22.35 -9.69 -3.34
CA ALA A 426 22.40 -9.66 -1.87
C ALA A 426 21.03 -9.29 -1.27
N ALA A 427 20.30 -8.36 -1.89
CA ALA A 427 18.94 -8.01 -1.48
C ALA A 427 17.96 -9.17 -1.65
N ALA A 428 17.93 -9.86 -2.80
CA ALA A 428 17.06 -11.03 -3.02
C ALA A 428 17.34 -12.14 -2.00
N HIS A 429 18.62 -12.45 -1.80
CA HIS A 429 19.08 -13.44 -0.83
C HIS A 429 18.67 -13.08 0.62
N LEU A 430 18.80 -11.81 0.99
CA LEU A 430 18.37 -11.33 2.31
C LEU A 430 16.84 -11.30 2.47
N LEU A 431 16.09 -10.95 1.42
CA LEU A 431 14.62 -11.04 1.41
C LEU A 431 14.17 -12.48 1.63
N LEU A 432 14.75 -13.43 0.90
CA LEU A 432 14.43 -14.85 1.00
C LEU A 432 14.69 -15.38 2.41
N ASP A 433 15.87 -15.09 2.96
CA ASP A 433 16.25 -15.44 4.33
C ASP A 433 15.25 -14.86 5.35
N LEU A 434 14.99 -13.55 5.32
CA LEU A 434 14.11 -12.89 6.27
C LEU A 434 12.65 -13.36 6.18
N TYR A 435 12.17 -13.69 4.98
CA TYR A 435 10.80 -14.16 4.77
C TYR A 435 10.59 -15.59 5.29
N VAL A 436 11.60 -16.47 5.16
CA VAL A 436 11.51 -17.88 5.58
C VAL A 436 11.92 -18.08 7.04
N HIS A 437 12.82 -17.26 7.57
CA HIS A 437 13.33 -17.37 8.93
C HIS A 437 12.21 -17.43 9.97
N ASP A 438 12.26 -18.41 10.88
CA ASP A 438 11.22 -18.67 11.89
C ASP A 438 9.78 -18.65 11.35
N ASN A 439 9.59 -19.00 10.08
CA ASN A 439 8.31 -18.94 9.39
C ASN A 439 7.66 -17.53 9.45
N ALA A 440 8.47 -16.47 9.32
CA ALA A 440 8.02 -15.09 9.45
C ALA A 440 6.93 -14.69 8.44
N ARG A 441 7.10 -14.98 7.15
CA ARG A 441 6.11 -14.70 6.08
C ARG A 441 5.49 -13.29 6.19
N THR A 442 4.15 -13.19 6.27
CA THR A 442 3.38 -11.94 6.35
C THR A 442 3.69 -11.07 7.58
N THR A 443 4.29 -11.67 8.63
CA THR A 443 4.75 -10.92 9.82
C THR A 443 6.05 -10.15 9.57
N PHE A 444 6.85 -10.54 8.57
CA PHE A 444 7.94 -9.72 8.04
C PHE A 444 7.41 -8.71 7.03
N MET A 445 6.74 -9.18 5.98
CA MET A 445 6.27 -8.38 4.84
C MET A 445 5.09 -9.07 4.14
N PRO A 446 4.07 -8.33 3.63
CA PRO A 446 3.00 -8.90 2.83
C PRO A 446 3.52 -9.70 1.63
N THR A 447 2.82 -10.77 1.26
CA THR A 447 3.25 -11.67 0.18
C THR A 447 3.37 -10.92 -1.13
N GLN A 448 2.41 -10.03 -1.41
CA GLN A 448 2.41 -9.18 -2.61
C GLN A 448 3.67 -8.30 -2.70
N THR A 449 4.09 -7.66 -1.60
CA THR A 449 5.29 -6.82 -1.59
C THR A 449 6.56 -7.64 -1.80
N PHE A 450 6.64 -8.81 -1.16
CA PHE A 450 7.76 -9.74 -1.33
C PHE A 450 7.89 -10.20 -2.79
N VAL A 451 6.78 -10.67 -3.38
CA VAL A 451 6.74 -11.11 -4.79
C VAL A 451 7.10 -9.97 -5.73
N ASN A 452 6.57 -8.76 -5.53
CA ASN A 452 6.90 -7.61 -6.37
C ASN A 452 8.39 -7.25 -6.33
N LEU A 453 9.03 -7.30 -5.16
CA LEU A 453 10.48 -7.08 -5.03
C LEU A 453 11.28 -8.16 -5.76
N MET A 454 10.88 -9.43 -5.66
CA MET A 454 11.53 -10.54 -6.36
C MET A 454 11.35 -10.45 -7.88
N ILE A 455 10.19 -10.00 -8.36
CA ILE A 455 9.96 -9.74 -9.79
C ILE A 455 10.90 -8.65 -10.29
N MET A 456 10.97 -7.52 -9.59
CA MET A 456 11.87 -6.41 -9.92
C MET A 456 13.33 -6.89 -10.05
N ILE A 457 13.84 -7.62 -9.03
CA ILE A 457 15.22 -8.11 -9.04
C ILE A 457 15.44 -9.12 -10.17
N LYS A 458 14.57 -10.14 -10.28
CA LYS A 458 14.65 -11.14 -11.35
C LYS A 458 14.70 -10.49 -12.74
N ASN A 459 13.85 -9.49 -12.98
CA ASN A 459 13.78 -8.82 -14.27
C ASN A 459 15.10 -8.19 -14.67
N VAL A 460 15.83 -7.57 -13.73
CA VAL A 460 17.14 -6.97 -14.00
C VAL A 460 18.11 -8.02 -14.56
N PHE A 461 18.22 -9.19 -13.92
CA PHE A 461 19.11 -10.26 -14.38
C PHE A 461 18.74 -10.77 -15.78
N PHE A 462 17.45 -10.97 -16.03
CA PHE A 462 16.98 -11.40 -17.36
C PHE A 462 17.24 -10.35 -18.44
N CYS A 463 16.97 -9.07 -18.16
CA CYS A 463 17.23 -7.98 -19.10
C CYS A 463 18.71 -7.79 -19.41
N VAL A 464 19.58 -7.96 -18.40
CA VAL A 464 21.04 -7.95 -18.60
C VAL A 464 21.48 -9.16 -19.44
N ALA A 465 20.96 -10.36 -19.17
CA ALA A 465 21.28 -11.55 -19.96
C ALA A 465 20.85 -11.40 -21.42
N LYS A 466 19.65 -10.86 -21.68
CA LYS A 466 19.18 -10.53 -23.05
C LYS A 466 20.10 -9.53 -23.72
N THR A 467 20.56 -8.51 -22.99
CA THR A 467 21.50 -7.50 -23.50
C THR A 467 22.86 -8.11 -23.83
N LYS A 468 23.39 -9.01 -22.99
CA LYS A 468 24.63 -9.76 -23.26
C LYS A 468 24.56 -10.54 -24.59
N VAL A 469 23.40 -11.08 -24.94
CA VAL A 469 23.19 -11.87 -26.16
C VAL A 469 22.97 -10.97 -27.37
N ASP A 470 22.03 -10.04 -27.29
CA ASP A 470 21.59 -9.25 -28.44
C ASP A 470 22.55 -8.09 -28.76
N ILE A 471 23.22 -7.54 -27.75
CA ILE A 471 24.07 -6.34 -27.85
C ILE A 471 25.32 -6.54 -26.96
N PRO A 472 26.27 -7.43 -27.32
CA PRO A 472 27.39 -7.80 -26.45
C PRO A 472 28.27 -6.63 -25.98
N ASP A 473 28.49 -5.64 -26.86
CA ASP A 473 29.24 -4.41 -26.57
C ASP A 473 28.35 -3.26 -26.07
N GLY A 474 27.08 -3.57 -25.78
CA GLY A 474 26.06 -2.62 -25.37
C GLY A 474 26.17 -2.22 -23.90
N LYS A 475 25.68 -1.01 -23.60
CA LYS A 475 25.55 -0.51 -22.23
C LYS A 475 24.15 -0.76 -21.70
N PHE A 476 24.03 -1.02 -20.40
CA PHE A 476 22.74 -1.25 -19.75
C PHE A 476 22.56 -0.32 -18.55
N TRP A 477 21.38 0.28 -18.42
CA TRP A 477 21.04 1.19 -17.32
C TRP A 477 19.79 0.71 -16.60
N LEU A 478 19.94 0.23 -15.37
CA LEU A 478 18.84 -0.26 -14.52
C LEU A 478 17.75 0.80 -14.33
N ILE A 479 18.14 2.07 -14.25
CA ILE A 479 17.24 3.21 -14.02
C ILE A 479 16.24 3.45 -15.18
N LEU A 480 16.41 2.80 -16.32
CA LEU A 480 15.48 2.88 -17.46
C LEU A 480 14.40 1.78 -17.42
N LEU A 481 14.51 0.81 -16.51
CA LEU A 481 13.45 -0.16 -16.19
C LEU A 481 12.34 0.52 -15.35
N GLY A 482 11.23 -0.17 -15.10
CA GLY A 482 10.09 0.37 -14.35
C GLY A 482 9.19 1.32 -15.16
N THR A 483 8.40 2.12 -14.47
CA THR A 483 7.35 2.99 -15.06
C THR A 483 7.61 4.48 -14.91
N ASP A 484 8.73 4.89 -14.32
CA ASP A 484 9.03 6.30 -14.01
C ASP A 484 8.94 7.26 -15.21
N ARG A 485 9.34 6.79 -16.41
CA ARG A 485 9.22 7.59 -17.63
C ARG A 485 7.76 7.85 -18.01
N LEU A 486 6.87 6.89 -17.77
CA LEU A 486 5.43 7.03 -17.99
C LEU A 486 4.80 7.95 -16.92
N GLU A 487 5.22 7.86 -15.66
CA GLU A 487 4.77 8.78 -14.60
C GLU A 487 5.21 10.22 -14.86
N THR A 488 6.46 10.41 -15.29
CA THR A 488 6.98 11.71 -15.74
C THR A 488 6.13 12.26 -16.89
N PHE A 489 5.76 11.40 -17.83
CA PHE A 489 4.87 11.75 -18.94
C PHE A 489 3.48 12.20 -18.45
N PHE A 490 2.88 11.51 -17.47
CA PHE A 490 1.62 11.97 -16.85
C PHE A 490 1.75 13.33 -16.17
N GLY A 491 2.88 13.58 -15.49
CA GLY A 491 3.18 14.88 -14.89
C GLY A 491 3.25 16.01 -15.92
N LEU A 492 3.90 15.76 -17.06
CA LEU A 492 3.93 16.69 -18.19
C LEU A 492 2.52 16.91 -18.77
N LEU A 493 1.74 15.84 -18.92
CA LEU A 493 0.40 15.88 -19.49
C LEU A 493 -0.59 16.72 -18.66
N ARG A 494 -0.52 16.62 -17.32
CA ARG A 494 -1.32 17.46 -16.41
C ARG A 494 -0.81 18.90 -16.27
N SER A 495 0.43 19.15 -16.67
CA SER A 495 1.04 20.50 -16.61
C SER A 495 0.90 21.26 -17.93
N ALA A 496 0.80 20.54 -19.05
CA ALA A 496 0.52 21.10 -20.35
C ALA A 496 -0.87 21.73 -20.36
N ILE A 497 -0.99 22.93 -20.96
CA ILE A 497 -2.26 23.64 -21.11
C ILE A 497 -2.87 24.04 -19.74
N GLY A 498 -1.99 24.46 -18.81
CA GLY A 498 -2.26 25.34 -17.66
C GLY A 498 -3.50 25.05 -16.81
N PRO A 499 -4.65 25.72 -17.08
CA PRO A 499 -5.86 25.61 -16.26
C PRO A 499 -6.57 24.26 -16.34
N ASP A 500 -6.41 23.51 -17.44
CA ASP A 500 -7.16 22.28 -17.67
C ASP A 500 -6.31 21.06 -17.28
N SER A 501 -6.22 20.78 -15.97
CA SER A 501 -5.46 19.64 -15.45
C SER A 501 -6.24 18.33 -15.37
N ASN A 502 -7.58 18.40 -15.51
CA ASN A 502 -8.47 17.24 -15.50
C ASN A 502 -8.82 16.88 -16.94
N ILE A 503 -8.11 15.88 -17.47
CA ILE A 503 -8.23 15.49 -18.88
C ILE A 503 -9.30 14.42 -19.09
N ASP A 504 -10.08 14.56 -20.16
CA ASP A 504 -10.86 13.44 -20.72
C ASP A 504 -10.00 12.53 -21.63
N LEU A 505 -10.56 11.39 -22.07
CA LEU A 505 -9.82 10.40 -22.86
C LEU A 505 -9.37 10.91 -24.24
N LEU A 506 -10.15 11.80 -24.89
CA LEU A 506 -9.78 12.34 -26.19
C LEU A 506 -8.68 13.40 -26.03
N GLN A 507 -8.82 14.27 -25.03
CA GLN A 507 -7.79 15.24 -24.66
C GLN A 507 -6.48 14.54 -24.25
N LEU A 508 -6.57 13.41 -23.54
CA LEU A 508 -5.40 12.59 -23.19
C LEU A 508 -4.60 12.20 -24.43
N ALA A 509 -5.24 11.61 -25.45
CA ALA A 509 -4.56 11.20 -26.68
C ALA A 509 -4.01 12.39 -27.48
N ASN A 510 -4.78 13.48 -27.59
CA ASN A 510 -4.36 14.68 -28.31
C ASN A 510 -3.16 15.38 -27.65
N ARG A 511 -3.20 15.57 -26.33
CA ARG A 511 -2.07 16.14 -25.58
C ARG A 511 -0.86 15.22 -25.59
N ALA A 512 -1.08 13.91 -25.50
CA ALA A 512 0.00 12.93 -25.57
C ALA A 512 0.75 12.99 -26.91
N SER A 513 0.03 13.21 -28.01
CA SER A 513 0.61 13.40 -29.35
C SER A 513 1.53 14.63 -29.38
N GLY A 514 1.04 15.75 -28.86
CA GLY A 514 1.83 16.98 -28.75
C GLY A 514 3.05 16.83 -27.84
N LEU A 515 2.93 16.10 -26.73
CA LEU A 515 4.06 15.85 -25.83
C LEU A 515 5.11 14.90 -26.42
N CYS A 516 4.73 13.96 -27.28
CA CYS A 516 5.71 13.17 -28.04
C CYS A 516 6.58 14.06 -28.94
N GLU A 517 5.96 15.09 -29.53
CA GLU A 517 6.64 16.08 -30.38
C GLU A 517 7.54 16.99 -29.54
N ILE A 518 7.08 17.41 -28.36
CA ILE A 518 7.93 18.11 -27.39
C ILE A 518 9.12 17.27 -26.99
N ALA A 519 8.95 15.98 -26.70
CA ALA A 519 10.06 15.11 -26.32
C ALA A 519 11.13 15.01 -27.43
N ALA A 520 10.72 14.99 -28.71
CA ALA A 520 11.65 15.05 -29.84
C ALA A 520 12.38 16.41 -29.90
N ILE A 521 11.65 17.52 -29.80
CA ILE A 521 12.19 18.89 -29.81
C ILE A 521 13.17 19.13 -28.65
N MET A 522 12.82 18.72 -27.43
CA MET A 522 13.69 18.91 -26.26
C MET A 522 14.97 18.09 -26.35
N ALA A 523 14.91 16.94 -27.03
CA ALA A 523 16.09 16.13 -27.27
C ALA A 523 16.89 16.61 -28.51
N GLU A 524 16.32 17.46 -29.36
CA GLU A 524 17.03 18.28 -30.35
C GLU A 524 17.70 19.51 -29.75
N HIS A 525 17.03 20.14 -28.79
CA HIS A 525 17.43 21.35 -28.09
C HIS A 525 17.52 21.13 -26.58
N PRO A 526 18.49 20.32 -26.09
CA PRO A 526 18.62 20.00 -24.68
C PRO A 526 18.86 21.21 -23.80
N GLU A 527 19.31 22.35 -24.36
CA GLU A 527 19.48 23.60 -23.64
C GLU A 527 18.15 24.28 -23.24
N TRP A 528 17.02 23.86 -23.80
CA TRP A 528 15.68 24.38 -23.46
C TRP A 528 14.99 23.59 -22.37
N ASP A 529 15.43 22.36 -22.09
CA ASP A 529 14.77 21.47 -21.15
C ASP A 529 15.22 21.73 -19.70
N ARG A 530 14.26 21.70 -18.78
CA ARG A 530 14.49 21.68 -17.34
C ARG A 530 13.47 20.76 -16.69
N ALA A 531 13.88 19.51 -16.41
CA ALA A 531 12.92 18.50 -15.97
C ALA A 531 12.24 18.84 -14.62
N PRO A 532 11.00 18.36 -14.38
CA PRO A 532 10.17 18.72 -13.23
C PRO A 532 10.82 18.43 -11.86
N ARG A 533 10.60 19.29 -10.85
CA ARG A 533 11.23 19.19 -9.50
C ARG A 533 10.71 18.08 -8.57
N ARG A 534 9.49 17.54 -8.77
CA ARG A 534 8.71 16.91 -7.69
C ARG A 534 8.85 15.38 -7.51
N LEU A 535 9.64 14.68 -8.33
CA LEU A 535 9.68 13.20 -8.37
C LEU A 535 11.10 12.59 -8.30
N LYS A 536 12.07 13.31 -7.75
CA LYS A 536 13.49 13.00 -8.00
C LYS A 536 14.15 12.31 -6.81
N LEU A 537 14.61 11.08 -7.01
CA LEU A 537 15.63 10.47 -6.14
C LEU A 537 16.96 11.25 -6.30
N PRO A 538 17.73 11.45 -5.21
CA PRO A 538 19.00 12.15 -5.30
C PRO A 538 20.04 11.27 -6.01
N ALA A 539 20.93 11.88 -6.78
CA ALA A 539 22.16 11.21 -7.19
C ALA A 539 23.10 11.13 -5.98
N VAL A 540 23.64 9.94 -5.73
CA VAL A 540 24.46 9.63 -4.55
C VAL A 540 25.83 9.12 -5.00
N GLY A 541 26.90 9.50 -4.32
CA GLY A 541 28.23 8.92 -4.55
C GLY A 541 28.46 7.63 -3.74
N GLU A 542 29.57 6.92 -3.97
CA GLU A 542 29.88 5.65 -3.26
C GLU A 542 29.78 5.74 -1.73
N ALA A 543 30.11 6.91 -1.16
CA ALA A 543 30.04 7.19 0.27
C ALA A 543 28.61 7.49 0.80
N GLY A 544 27.56 7.30 0.01
CA GLY A 544 26.18 7.59 0.43
C GLY A 544 25.83 9.08 0.50
N LYS A 545 26.77 9.96 0.11
CA LYS A 545 26.59 11.43 0.12
C LYS A 545 25.82 11.89 -1.10
N ILE A 546 24.79 12.71 -0.88
CA ILE A 546 24.01 13.35 -1.93
C ILE A 546 24.92 14.30 -2.72
N LEU A 547 24.95 14.15 -4.05
CA LEU A 547 25.77 14.96 -4.94
C LEU A 547 25.11 16.33 -5.20
N PRO A 548 25.89 17.39 -5.50
CA PRO A 548 25.35 18.74 -5.72
C PRO A 548 24.38 18.84 -6.91
N SER A 549 23.53 19.88 -6.92
CA SER A 549 22.39 20.08 -7.85
C SER A 549 22.70 20.11 -9.36
N LYS A 550 23.96 20.02 -9.78
CA LYS A 550 24.32 19.80 -11.19
C LYS A 550 23.97 18.37 -11.64
N PHE A 551 23.81 17.44 -10.70
CA PHE A 551 23.32 16.07 -10.89
C PHE A 551 21.85 15.93 -10.46
N ASP A 552 21.06 16.99 -10.66
CA ASP A 552 19.64 17.08 -10.29
C ASP A 552 18.74 16.01 -10.97
N HIS A 553 19.29 15.13 -11.82
CA HIS A 553 18.58 14.16 -12.64
C HIS A 553 19.40 12.86 -12.76
N LEU A 554 18.83 11.72 -12.33
CA LEU A 554 19.37 10.40 -12.66
C LEU A 554 18.94 10.06 -14.09
N ASN A 555 19.93 9.97 -14.98
CA ASN A 555 19.77 9.59 -16.37
C ASN A 555 21.05 8.85 -16.85
N PRO A 556 21.03 8.22 -18.02
CA PRO A 556 22.21 7.52 -18.54
C PRO A 556 23.49 8.36 -18.59
N THR A 557 23.39 9.66 -18.87
CA THR A 557 24.55 10.57 -18.97
C THR A 557 25.12 10.99 -17.61
N SER A 558 24.35 10.90 -16.54
CA SER A 558 24.78 11.18 -15.16
C SER A 558 25.58 10.04 -14.53
N TRP A 559 25.50 8.82 -15.10
CA TRP A 559 26.12 7.61 -14.57
C TRP A 559 27.63 7.57 -14.89
N ARG A 560 28.47 7.43 -13.87
CA ARG A 560 29.94 7.42 -13.98
C ARG A 560 30.55 6.03 -13.84
N GLY A 561 29.92 5.13 -13.08
CA GLY A 561 30.37 3.76 -12.93
C GLY A 561 30.36 3.02 -14.26
N ASN A 562 31.21 1.99 -14.39
CA ASN A 562 31.31 1.24 -15.64
C ASN A 562 30.00 0.45 -15.88
N THR A 563 29.24 0.82 -16.89
CA THR A 563 28.02 0.09 -17.26
C THR A 563 28.29 -1.11 -18.16
N GLU A 564 29.57 -1.43 -18.39
CA GLU A 564 30.02 -2.65 -19.04
C GLU A 564 29.95 -3.86 -18.09
N LEU A 565 29.87 -5.04 -18.69
CA LEU A 565 29.57 -6.29 -18.01
C LEU A 565 30.85 -6.86 -17.40
N ILE A 566 30.90 -6.93 -16.07
CA ILE A 566 31.96 -7.63 -15.34
C ILE A 566 31.29 -8.74 -14.51
N GLU A 567 31.87 -9.93 -14.49
CA GLU A 567 31.41 -11.07 -13.69
C GLU A 567 32.17 -11.14 -12.38
N GLU A 568 31.48 -11.06 -11.24
CA GLU A 568 31.98 -11.60 -9.96
C GLU A 568 30.85 -11.80 -8.93
N PHE A 569 30.99 -12.83 -8.07
CA PHE A 569 29.99 -13.25 -7.07
C PHE A 569 30.57 -13.18 -5.64
N LEU A 570 29.74 -12.77 -4.66
CA LEU A 570 30.11 -12.65 -3.24
C LEU A 570 29.79 -13.89 -2.37
N PRO A 571 30.52 -14.15 -1.26
CA PRO A 571 30.55 -15.43 -0.55
C PRO A 571 29.73 -15.55 0.77
N GLU A 572 29.02 -14.51 1.23
CA GLU A 572 28.71 -14.33 2.67
C GLU A 572 27.41 -14.96 3.23
N THR A 573 26.79 -15.93 2.55
CA THR A 573 25.45 -16.41 2.94
C THR A 573 25.30 -17.94 2.94
N ARG A 574 26.43 -18.66 2.89
CA ARG A 574 26.52 -20.12 2.66
C ARG A 574 25.63 -21.02 3.52
N GLU A 575 25.33 -20.68 4.77
CA GLU A 575 24.73 -21.68 5.69
C GLU A 575 23.19 -21.76 5.61
N VAL A 576 22.50 -20.64 5.35
CA VAL A 576 21.05 -20.64 5.09
C VAL A 576 20.78 -21.21 3.70
N PHE A 577 21.65 -20.91 2.72
CA PHE A 577 21.50 -21.41 1.36
C PHE A 577 21.72 -22.91 1.26
N LYS A 578 22.72 -23.50 1.93
CA LYS A 578 22.83 -24.97 2.03
C LYS A 578 21.55 -25.66 2.53
N GLN A 579 20.75 -25.04 3.40
CA GLN A 579 19.50 -25.61 3.89
C GLN A 579 18.34 -25.42 2.90
N LEU A 580 18.27 -24.27 2.22
CA LEU A 580 17.24 -23.98 1.22
C LEU A 580 17.47 -24.78 -0.09
N SER A 581 18.71 -24.91 -0.57
CA SER A 581 19.04 -25.61 -1.81
C SER A 581 18.69 -27.10 -1.76
N ARG A 582 18.64 -27.70 -0.56
CA ARG A 582 18.20 -29.09 -0.34
C ARG A 582 16.69 -29.28 -0.48
N ARG A 583 15.90 -28.21 -0.50
CA ARG A 583 14.42 -28.24 -0.49
C ARG A 583 13.78 -27.96 -1.86
N GLY A 584 14.57 -27.71 -2.90
CA GLY A 584 14.06 -27.42 -4.25
C GLY A 584 13.20 -26.15 -4.31
N VAL A 585 13.53 -25.14 -3.52
CA VAL A 585 12.81 -23.86 -3.45
C VAL A 585 13.43 -22.83 -4.41
N ASP A 586 12.64 -21.83 -4.81
CA ASP A 586 13.09 -20.66 -5.57
C ASP A 586 12.55 -19.36 -4.95
N ILE A 587 12.93 -18.21 -5.50
CA ILE A 587 12.48 -16.88 -5.04
C ILE A 587 10.95 -16.67 -5.04
N PHE A 588 10.17 -17.45 -5.80
CA PHE A 588 8.71 -17.41 -5.82
C PHE A 588 8.05 -18.57 -5.07
N SER A 589 8.81 -19.57 -4.65
CA SER A 589 8.37 -20.70 -3.85
C SER A 589 9.24 -20.88 -2.61
N PRO A 590 9.46 -19.83 -1.79
CA PRO A 590 10.46 -19.83 -0.72
C PRO A 590 10.18 -20.87 0.38
N CYS A 591 8.91 -21.29 0.52
CA CYS A 591 8.46 -22.33 1.45
C CYS A 591 8.08 -23.65 0.76
N GLY A 592 8.40 -23.83 -0.52
CA GLY A 592 8.02 -24.99 -1.34
C GLY A 592 6.60 -24.93 -1.92
N LYS A 593 5.90 -23.79 -1.76
CA LYS A 593 4.61 -23.51 -2.41
C LYS A 593 4.73 -22.24 -3.24
N PRO A 594 4.25 -22.22 -4.49
CA PRO A 594 4.25 -21.01 -5.31
C PRO A 594 3.45 -19.88 -4.66
N LEU A 595 4.05 -18.69 -4.57
CA LEU A 595 3.41 -17.47 -4.08
C LEU A 595 2.68 -16.69 -5.19
N LEU A 596 2.92 -17.03 -6.45
CA LEU A 596 2.30 -16.36 -7.61
C LEU A 596 0.79 -16.61 -7.74
N GLU A 597 0.26 -17.63 -7.07
CA GLU A 597 -1.15 -18.06 -7.12
C GLU A 597 -1.93 -17.77 -5.83
N VAL A 598 -1.25 -17.36 -4.75
CA VAL A 598 -1.81 -17.23 -3.40
C VAL A 598 -1.94 -15.75 -3.04
N TYR A 599 -3.12 -15.19 -3.23
CA TYR A 599 -3.51 -13.94 -2.56
C TYR A 599 -4.32 -14.37 -1.33
N ASP A 600 -3.71 -14.40 -0.15
CA ASP A 600 -4.40 -14.77 1.09
C ASP A 600 -5.35 -13.64 1.53
N GLU A 601 -6.37 -13.96 2.35
CA GLU A 601 -7.30 -12.97 2.91
C GLU A 601 -6.60 -11.85 3.73
N GLU A 602 -5.39 -12.11 4.27
CA GLU A 602 -4.53 -11.10 4.92
C GLU A 602 -3.92 -10.08 3.93
N ASP A 603 -3.65 -10.49 2.68
CA ASP A 603 -3.18 -9.58 1.63
C ASP A 603 -4.30 -8.64 1.17
N ILE A 604 -5.56 -9.10 1.26
CA ILE A 604 -6.75 -8.28 1.07
C ILE A 604 -6.79 -7.22 2.17
N GLU A 605 -6.63 -7.57 3.45
CA GLU A 605 -6.70 -6.60 4.55
C GLU A 605 -5.56 -5.55 4.52
N ALA A 606 -4.36 -5.92 4.08
CA ALA A 606 -3.25 -4.98 3.83
C ALA A 606 -3.49 -4.06 2.62
N ALA A 607 -4.12 -4.56 1.55
CA ALA A 607 -4.58 -3.75 0.43
C ALA A 607 -5.73 -2.82 0.84
N TYR A 608 -6.64 -3.25 1.71
CA TYR A 608 -7.73 -2.44 2.26
C TYR A 608 -7.21 -1.33 3.19
N GLN A 609 -6.21 -1.57 4.05
CA GLN A 609 -5.56 -0.49 4.83
C GLN A 609 -4.78 0.52 3.98
N SER A 610 -4.41 0.12 2.76
CA SER A 610 -3.77 1.01 1.78
C SER A 610 -4.82 1.88 1.07
N LEU A 611 -5.99 1.31 0.76
CA LEU A 611 -7.12 1.95 0.07
C LEU A 611 -8.03 2.81 0.97
N GLU A 612 -8.28 2.42 2.24
CA GLU A 612 -9.14 3.17 3.17
C GLU A 612 -8.59 4.57 3.51
N LEU A 613 -7.26 4.73 3.46
CA LEU A 613 -6.59 6.02 3.70
C LEU A 613 -6.45 6.89 2.44
N GLU A 614 -6.77 6.37 1.25
CA GLU A 614 -6.87 7.17 0.02
C GLU A 614 -8.25 7.84 -0.14
N ALA A 615 -9.26 7.43 0.65
CA ALA A 615 -10.65 7.85 0.50
C ALA A 615 -11.13 8.94 1.49
N GLU A 616 -10.35 9.31 2.51
CA GLU A 616 -10.77 10.33 3.50
C GLU A 616 -10.51 11.76 3.02
N PHE A 617 -11.39 12.28 2.17
CA PHE A 617 -11.64 13.72 2.12
C PHE A 617 -12.83 14.06 3.02
N PRO A 618 -12.68 14.94 4.02
CA PRO A 618 -13.83 15.36 4.83
C PRO A 618 -14.85 16.13 3.96
N PRO A 619 -16.17 15.92 4.15
CA PRO A 619 -17.18 16.71 3.46
C PRO A 619 -17.10 18.16 3.90
N LEU A 620 -16.97 19.09 2.94
CA LEU A 620 -17.00 20.52 3.20
C LEU A 620 -18.42 21.00 3.53
N PRO A 621 -18.58 21.99 4.43
CA PRO A 621 -19.87 22.59 4.73
C PRO A 621 -20.44 23.31 3.50
N SER A 622 -21.74 23.14 3.29
CA SER A 622 -22.53 23.80 2.25
C SER A 622 -22.59 25.32 2.50
N ILE A 623 -22.15 26.13 1.54
CA ILE A 623 -22.34 27.58 1.51
C ILE A 623 -23.52 27.89 0.57
N PRO A 624 -24.41 28.86 0.88
CA PRO A 624 -25.57 29.16 0.05
C PRO A 624 -25.17 29.77 -1.30
N THR A 625 -25.85 29.33 -2.36
CA THR A 625 -25.84 29.91 -3.71
C THR A 625 -26.30 31.37 -3.70
N PRO A 626 -25.55 32.32 -4.28
CA PRO A 626 -26.11 33.60 -4.70
C PRO A 626 -26.99 33.41 -5.93
N GLU A 627 -28.11 34.11 -5.93
CA GLU A 627 -29.11 34.14 -6.99
C GLU A 627 -28.61 34.82 -8.27
N SER A 628 -29.05 34.27 -9.41
CA SER A 628 -29.33 34.89 -10.71
C SER A 628 -28.45 36.03 -11.24
N GLU A 629 -27.83 35.78 -12.40
CA GLU A 629 -27.70 36.63 -13.62
C GLU A 629 -26.54 36.04 -14.45
N SER A 630 -26.54 35.88 -15.77
CA SER A 630 -27.41 36.27 -16.88
C SER A 630 -27.12 35.31 -18.05
N THR A 631 -28.12 35.05 -18.88
CA THR A 631 -28.06 34.23 -20.10
C THR A 631 -27.23 34.91 -21.20
N TYR A 632 -26.04 34.40 -21.47
CA TYR A 632 -25.36 34.58 -22.76
C TYR A 632 -25.45 33.28 -23.56
N ALA A 633 -26.33 33.29 -24.56
CA ALA A 633 -26.42 32.26 -25.59
C ALA A 633 -25.27 32.48 -26.58
N GLY A 634 -24.17 31.73 -26.40
CA GLY A 634 -23.05 31.73 -27.35
C GLY A 634 -21.73 31.30 -26.73
N ASP A 635 -21.65 30.09 -26.16
CA ASP A 635 -20.38 29.51 -25.71
C ASP A 635 -20.22 28.09 -26.26
N ASP A 636 -19.34 27.97 -27.26
CA ASP A 636 -18.47 26.79 -27.30
C ASP A 636 -17.60 26.88 -26.04
N ASP A 637 -17.59 25.82 -25.23
CA ASP A 637 -16.92 25.81 -23.94
C ASP A 637 -15.45 26.27 -24.13
N VAL A 638 -14.98 27.23 -23.33
CA VAL A 638 -13.62 27.79 -23.46
C VAL A 638 -12.57 26.67 -23.36
N GLU A 639 -12.88 25.60 -22.62
CA GLU A 639 -12.08 24.38 -22.51
C GLU A 639 -12.07 23.54 -23.81
N ASP A 640 -13.20 23.48 -24.51
CA ASP A 640 -13.28 22.83 -25.83
C ASP A 640 -12.46 23.63 -26.85
N ALA A 641 -12.59 24.97 -26.88
CA ALA A 641 -11.85 25.85 -27.78
C ALA A 641 -10.31 25.83 -27.58
N MET A 642 -9.83 25.53 -26.37
CA MET A 642 -8.40 25.48 -26.04
C MET A 642 -7.69 24.23 -26.56
N GLY A 643 -8.43 23.16 -26.88
CA GLY A 643 -7.89 21.86 -27.31
C GLY A 643 -8.22 21.43 -28.75
N VAL A 644 -9.10 22.13 -29.47
CA VAL A 644 -9.52 21.72 -30.82
C VAL A 644 -8.37 21.89 -31.83
N GLU A 645 -7.79 20.76 -32.26
CA GLU A 645 -7.33 20.65 -33.64
C GLU A 645 -8.59 20.63 -34.53
N GLU A 646 -8.68 21.51 -35.55
CA GLU A 646 -9.86 21.58 -36.43
C GLU A 646 -10.26 20.18 -36.97
N PRO A 647 -11.54 19.93 -37.28
CA PRO A 647 -12.00 18.63 -37.76
C PRO A 647 -11.24 18.22 -39.01
N ARG A 648 -10.69 16.99 -39.02
CA ARG A 648 -9.85 16.45 -40.11
C ARG A 648 -10.31 15.07 -40.58
N GLY A 649 -11.35 14.50 -39.98
CA GLY A 649 -11.90 13.21 -40.38
C GLY A 649 -12.49 13.21 -41.78
N ASN A 650 -12.44 12.06 -42.47
CA ASN A 650 -13.10 11.86 -43.77
C ASN A 650 -14.62 11.59 -43.64
N PHE A 651 -15.18 11.70 -42.44
CA PHE A 651 -16.57 11.36 -42.10
C PHE A 651 -17.44 12.61 -42.02
N ASP A 652 -18.76 12.49 -42.28
CA ASP A 652 -19.69 13.61 -42.05
C ASP A 652 -19.76 13.90 -40.55
N ALA A 653 -19.20 15.05 -40.16
CA ALA A 653 -19.17 15.52 -38.77
C ALA A 653 -20.53 16.03 -38.28
N HIS A 654 -21.58 16.02 -39.12
CA HIS A 654 -22.91 16.51 -38.80
C HIS A 654 -23.95 15.40 -38.76
N MET A 655 -25.00 15.61 -37.97
CA MET A 655 -26.18 14.75 -37.93
C MET A 655 -27.44 15.57 -37.64
N ASN A 656 -28.60 14.99 -37.93
CA ASN A 656 -29.87 15.56 -37.49
C ASN A 656 -30.11 15.16 -36.03
N PHE A 657 -30.40 16.14 -35.17
CA PHE A 657 -30.69 15.96 -33.76
C PHE A 657 -31.83 16.92 -33.38
N ASN A 658 -32.94 16.40 -32.85
CA ASN A 658 -34.16 17.17 -32.56
C ASN A 658 -34.61 18.06 -33.75
N GLY A 659 -34.54 17.53 -34.97
CA GLY A 659 -34.95 18.25 -36.20
C GLY A 659 -33.99 19.35 -36.67
N SER A 660 -32.84 19.53 -36.02
CA SER A 660 -31.80 20.51 -36.41
C SER A 660 -30.51 19.80 -36.82
N ARG A 661 -29.83 20.31 -37.86
CA ARG A 661 -28.51 19.78 -38.27
C ARG A 661 -27.43 20.35 -37.34
N LEU A 662 -26.86 19.51 -36.48
CA LEU A 662 -25.80 19.87 -35.54
C LEU A 662 -24.55 19.04 -35.81
N SER A 663 -23.39 19.48 -35.30
CA SER A 663 -22.22 18.61 -35.27
C SER A 663 -22.47 17.42 -34.33
N LYS A 664 -21.95 16.24 -34.67
CA LYS A 664 -22.07 15.02 -33.84
C LYS A 664 -21.53 15.24 -32.42
N ALA A 665 -20.43 15.99 -32.28
CA ALA A 665 -19.88 16.40 -30.99
C ALA A 665 -20.88 17.25 -30.17
N LYS A 666 -21.55 18.22 -30.81
CA LYS A 666 -22.55 19.06 -30.14
C LYS A 666 -23.81 18.27 -29.79
N ALA A 667 -24.27 17.39 -30.67
CA ALA A 667 -25.41 16.50 -30.43
C ALA A 667 -25.14 15.56 -29.24
N LEU A 668 -23.98 14.90 -29.20
CA LEU A 668 -23.54 14.05 -28.09
C LEU A 668 -23.51 14.83 -26.77
N ARG A 669 -22.93 16.05 -26.77
CA ARG A 669 -22.89 16.90 -25.57
C ARG A 669 -24.29 17.21 -25.04
N LEU A 670 -25.22 17.59 -25.93
CA LEU A 670 -26.61 17.89 -25.55
C LEU A 670 -27.32 16.65 -25.02
N ALA A 671 -27.08 15.48 -25.62
CA ALA A 671 -27.66 14.21 -25.18
C ALA A 671 -27.16 13.78 -23.79
N LEU A 672 -25.88 14.02 -23.48
CA LEU A 672 -25.25 13.64 -22.21
C LEU A 672 -25.39 14.69 -21.08
N ALA A 673 -25.82 15.92 -21.39
CA ALA A 673 -25.91 17.03 -20.43
C ALA A 673 -26.78 16.72 -19.19
N GLY A 674 -27.76 15.82 -19.31
CA GLY A 674 -28.61 15.38 -18.20
C GLY A 674 -28.10 14.16 -17.41
N LEU A 675 -26.96 13.58 -17.82
CA LEU A 675 -26.38 12.37 -17.23
C LEU A 675 -25.16 12.63 -16.35
N THR A 676 -24.44 13.73 -16.63
CA THR A 676 -23.30 14.16 -15.82
C THR A 676 -23.81 15.07 -14.70
N GLY A 677 -23.66 14.66 -13.44
CA GLY A 677 -23.94 15.52 -12.28
C GLY A 677 -23.16 16.86 -12.34
N PRO A 678 -23.51 17.85 -11.48
CA PRO A 678 -22.79 19.13 -11.44
C PRO A 678 -21.29 18.88 -11.34
N ARG A 679 -20.53 19.59 -12.19
CA ARG A 679 -19.06 19.48 -12.30
C ARG A 679 -18.45 19.40 -10.92
N ALA A 680 -17.99 18.21 -10.51
CA ALA A 680 -17.12 18.08 -9.36
C ALA A 680 -15.75 18.59 -9.79
N SER A 681 -15.60 19.92 -9.83
CA SER A 681 -14.31 20.55 -10.01
C SER A 681 -13.44 20.11 -8.83
N THR A 682 -12.55 19.13 -9.05
CA THR A 682 -11.48 18.80 -8.12
C THR A 682 -10.44 19.91 -8.21
N ASP A 683 -10.80 21.08 -7.67
CA ASP A 683 -10.18 22.31 -8.13
C ASP A 683 -9.04 22.79 -7.24
N ARG A 684 -7.92 22.89 -7.95
CA ARG A 684 -6.69 23.63 -7.70
C ARG A 684 -6.92 25.13 -7.57
N THR A 685 -8.13 25.67 -7.84
CA THR A 685 -8.51 27.08 -7.59
C THR A 685 -8.35 27.53 -6.14
N LYS A 686 -8.24 26.62 -5.16
CA LYS A 686 -7.89 26.98 -3.77
C LYS A 686 -6.46 27.51 -3.58
N ARG A 687 -5.54 27.30 -4.53
CA ARG A 687 -4.15 27.82 -4.45
C ARG A 687 -3.91 29.12 -5.22
N VAL A 688 -4.83 29.52 -6.10
CA VAL A 688 -4.73 30.76 -6.90
C VAL A 688 -5.34 31.96 -6.14
N ALA A 689 -6.15 31.71 -5.11
CA ALA A 689 -6.72 32.75 -4.25
C ALA A 689 -5.79 33.26 -3.13
N SER A 690 -4.50 32.92 -3.14
CA SER A 690 -3.51 33.32 -2.11
C SER A 690 -3.97 33.08 -0.66
N ILE A 691 -4.70 31.98 -0.45
CA ILE A 691 -5.02 31.48 0.89
C ILE A 691 -3.91 30.50 1.27
N PRO A 692 -3.23 30.69 2.42
CA PRO A 692 -2.15 29.79 2.87
C PRO A 692 -2.63 28.33 2.92
N CYS A 693 -1.78 27.41 2.42
CA CYS A 693 -1.99 25.95 2.47
C CYS A 693 -1.91 25.37 3.90
N TYR A 694 -1.79 26.23 4.90
CA TYR A 694 -1.84 25.91 6.32
C TYR A 694 -2.52 27.10 6.99
N GLN A 695 -3.73 26.91 7.53
CA GLN A 695 -4.00 27.58 8.79
C GLN A 695 -3.08 26.91 9.79
N ASP A 696 -2.27 27.71 10.51
CA ASP A 696 -1.73 27.32 11.79
C ASP A 696 -2.94 26.89 12.64
N SER A 697 -3.26 25.60 12.55
CA SER A 697 -3.96 24.92 13.62
C SER A 697 -2.98 25.03 14.75
N GLY A 698 -3.37 25.87 15.72
CA GLY A 698 -2.48 26.46 16.69
C GLY A 698 -1.52 25.45 17.27
N ILE A 699 -0.35 25.97 17.64
CA ILE A 699 0.57 25.40 18.61
C ILE A 699 -0.24 24.57 19.60
N TYR A 700 -0.33 23.26 19.34
CA TYR A 700 -0.64 22.32 20.39
C TYR A 700 0.67 22.26 21.14
N ASP A 701 0.60 22.88 22.32
CA ASP A 701 1.61 22.89 23.35
C ASP A 701 2.46 21.62 23.28
N ASP A 702 3.76 21.81 23.44
CA ASP A 702 4.62 20.81 24.01
C ASP A 702 3.81 20.09 25.09
N ALA A 703 3.41 18.84 24.84
CA ALA A 703 3.14 17.95 25.95
C ALA A 703 4.42 18.07 26.77
N PRO A 704 4.35 18.60 28.01
CA PRO A 704 5.55 18.78 28.79
C PRO A 704 6.26 17.42 28.80
N GLN A 705 7.58 17.44 28.91
CA GLN A 705 8.27 16.32 29.53
C GLN A 705 7.54 16.10 30.86
N ILE A 706 6.55 15.21 30.88
CA ILE A 706 5.75 14.93 32.05
C ILE A 706 6.69 14.10 32.92
N LEU A 707 7.40 14.86 33.76
CA LEU A 707 8.16 14.50 34.93
C LEU A 707 9.55 13.92 34.65
N GLY A 708 10.56 14.59 35.22
CA GLY A 708 11.83 13.97 35.61
C GLY A 708 11.66 12.94 36.74
N GLY A 709 10.59 12.15 36.68
CA GLY A 709 10.25 11.05 37.57
C GLY A 709 10.36 9.71 36.84
N PRO A 710 10.15 8.58 37.53
CA PRO A 710 10.20 7.26 36.90
C PRO A 710 9.07 7.13 35.86
N CYS A 711 9.43 6.65 34.66
CA CYS A 711 8.51 6.45 33.55
C CYS A 711 8.76 5.10 32.86
N LEU A 712 7.73 4.57 32.22
CA LEU A 712 7.82 3.41 31.33
C LEU A 712 8.12 3.91 29.92
N ARG A 713 9.15 3.35 29.27
CA ARG A 713 9.56 3.70 27.91
C ARG A 713 9.43 2.51 26.95
N ILE A 714 9.42 2.80 25.65
CA ILE A 714 9.61 1.77 24.62
C ILE A 714 10.89 0.96 24.93
N ASP A 715 10.87 -0.34 24.62
CA ASP A 715 11.93 -1.32 24.87
C ASP A 715 12.18 -1.69 26.36
N ASN A 716 11.48 -1.06 27.31
CA ASN A 716 11.60 -1.44 28.73
C ASN A 716 11.01 -2.83 28.99
N PRO A 717 11.64 -3.64 29.86
CA PRO A 717 11.06 -4.88 30.33
C PRO A 717 9.90 -4.60 31.29
N ILE A 718 8.85 -5.40 31.17
CA ILE A 718 7.65 -5.36 32.01
C ILE A 718 7.27 -6.78 32.43
N CYS A 719 6.43 -6.90 33.46
CA CYS A 719 5.69 -8.14 33.73
C CYS A 719 4.18 -7.90 33.76
N THR A 720 3.44 -8.96 33.45
CA THR A 720 1.97 -8.99 33.46
C THR A 720 1.46 -10.43 33.60
N LEU A 721 0.16 -10.61 33.80
CA LEU A 721 -0.48 -11.92 33.93
C LEU A 721 -1.20 -12.28 32.63
N LEU A 722 -1.01 -13.52 32.17
CA LEU A 722 -1.67 -14.07 30.98
C LEU A 722 -2.43 -15.35 31.32
N ARG A 723 -3.60 -15.53 30.70
CA ARG A 723 -4.39 -16.76 30.87
C ARG A 723 -3.96 -17.82 29.86
N CYS A 724 -3.45 -18.97 30.31
CA CYS A 724 -3.06 -20.10 29.46
C CYS A 724 -3.62 -21.39 30.02
N GLU A 725 -4.37 -22.15 29.20
CA GLU A 725 -5.03 -23.40 29.62
C GLU A 725 -5.86 -23.23 30.93
N GLU A 726 -6.63 -22.14 31.02
CA GLU A 726 -7.47 -21.75 32.18
C GLU A 726 -6.70 -21.38 33.47
N GLN A 727 -5.39 -21.18 33.39
CA GLN A 727 -4.55 -20.80 34.53
C GLN A 727 -3.83 -19.48 34.26
N LEU A 728 -3.55 -18.70 35.31
CA LEU A 728 -2.80 -17.46 35.21
C LEU A 728 -1.31 -17.71 35.38
N PHE A 729 -0.52 -17.30 34.39
CA PHE A 729 0.94 -17.36 34.44
C PHE A 729 1.53 -15.96 34.33
N LEU A 730 2.63 -15.73 35.04
CA LEU A 730 3.44 -14.54 34.86
C LEU A 730 4.12 -14.57 33.49
N ALA A 731 4.05 -13.45 32.77
CA ALA A 731 4.77 -13.24 31.52
C ALA A 731 5.68 -12.01 31.65
N ILE A 732 6.89 -12.12 31.12
CA ILE A 732 7.84 -11.01 30.98
C ILE A 732 7.77 -10.52 29.55
N GLY A 733 7.59 -9.22 29.35
CA GLY A 733 7.41 -8.61 28.04
C GLY A 733 8.37 -7.45 27.79
N ALA A 734 8.65 -7.18 26.52
CA ALA A 734 9.29 -5.94 26.07
C ALA A 734 8.23 -5.01 25.47
N VAL A 735 8.17 -3.75 25.94
CA VAL A 735 7.23 -2.75 25.41
C VAL A 735 7.58 -2.42 23.96
N ASN A 736 6.61 -2.52 23.05
CA ASN A 736 6.80 -2.27 21.61
C ASN A 736 6.00 -1.06 21.09
N SER A 737 4.88 -0.71 21.74
CA SER A 737 4.15 0.55 21.51
C SER A 737 3.30 0.91 22.75
N MET A 738 3.01 2.20 22.89
CA MET A 738 2.16 2.71 23.97
C MET A 738 1.23 3.81 23.45
N SER A 739 0.06 3.94 24.06
CA SER A 739 -0.86 5.03 23.81
C SER A 739 -1.49 5.55 25.11
N PHE A 740 -1.83 6.83 25.11
CA PHE A 740 -2.59 7.47 26.16
C PHE A 740 -3.75 8.23 25.50
N GLY A 741 -4.98 7.76 25.70
CA GLY A 741 -6.15 8.25 24.96
C GLY A 741 -6.07 7.87 23.48
N SER A 742 -6.23 8.84 22.58
CA SER A 742 -6.05 8.66 21.12
C SER A 742 -4.60 8.68 20.66
N ASP A 743 -3.67 9.12 21.51
CA ASP A 743 -2.33 9.52 21.08
C ASP A 743 -1.31 8.40 21.32
N LYS A 744 -0.47 8.11 20.32
CA LYS A 744 0.68 7.21 20.46
C LYS A 744 1.84 7.93 21.14
N VAL A 745 2.31 7.41 22.26
CA VAL A 745 3.33 8.02 23.12
C VAL A 745 4.62 7.19 23.18
N GLN A 746 5.73 7.82 23.57
CA GLN A 746 7.05 7.18 23.68
C GLN A 746 7.43 6.85 25.12
N GLU A 747 6.84 7.57 26.06
CA GLU A 747 6.96 7.33 27.48
C GLU A 747 5.62 7.61 28.17
N ILE A 748 5.34 6.87 29.24
CA ILE A 748 4.21 7.09 30.13
C ILE A 748 4.78 7.17 31.55
N GLY A 749 4.53 8.27 32.27
CA GLY A 749 4.89 8.37 33.69
C GLY A 749 4.19 7.26 34.50
N LEU A 750 4.89 6.64 35.46
CA LEU A 750 4.34 5.44 36.13
C LEU A 750 3.01 5.71 36.85
N ASP A 751 2.79 6.94 37.31
CA ASP A 751 1.55 7.37 37.96
C ASP A 751 0.34 7.35 37.00
N PHE A 752 0.57 7.59 35.70
CA PHE A 752 -0.47 7.57 34.66
C PHE A 752 -0.74 6.17 34.10
N LEU A 753 0.07 5.17 34.48
CA LEU A 753 -0.11 3.81 33.97
C LEU A 753 -1.43 3.19 34.46
N ALA A 754 -1.92 3.62 35.62
CA ALA A 754 -3.18 3.16 36.19
C ALA A 754 -4.43 3.74 35.51
N ASP A 755 -4.30 4.83 34.74
CA ASP A 755 -5.43 5.48 34.08
C ASP A 755 -6.09 4.59 33.02
N GLY A 756 -7.41 4.77 32.84
CA GLY A 756 -8.20 4.01 31.87
C GLY A 756 -7.74 4.21 30.42
N ASP A 757 -7.13 5.36 30.15
CA ASP A 757 -6.65 5.82 28.85
C ASP A 757 -5.26 5.27 28.49
N ALA A 758 -4.50 4.76 29.46
CA ALA A 758 -3.19 4.16 29.22
C ALA A 758 -3.32 2.75 28.63
N LYS A 759 -2.71 2.53 27.46
CA LYS A 759 -2.59 1.22 26.81
C LYS A 759 -1.15 0.92 26.48
N VAL A 760 -0.75 -0.33 26.72
CA VAL A 760 0.59 -0.84 26.46
C VAL A 760 0.48 -2.05 25.55
N SER A 761 1.29 -2.07 24.51
CA SER A 761 1.53 -3.25 23.69
C SER A 761 2.93 -3.79 24.00
N PHE A 762 3.09 -5.11 24.01
CA PHE A 762 4.36 -5.75 24.31
C PHE A 762 4.53 -7.08 23.58
N GLU A 763 5.75 -7.59 23.52
CA GLU A 763 6.09 -8.93 23.03
C GLU A 763 6.72 -9.76 24.17
N ILE A 764 6.31 -11.01 24.35
CA ILE A 764 6.83 -11.87 25.43
C ILE A 764 8.31 -12.15 25.20
N MET A 765 9.14 -11.95 26.21
CA MET A 765 10.53 -12.38 26.25
C MET A 765 10.63 -13.88 26.53
N CYS A 766 11.35 -14.64 25.70
CA CYS A 766 11.63 -16.06 25.93
C CYS A 766 12.70 -16.22 27.03
N LEU A 767 12.35 -16.86 28.15
CA LEU A 767 13.28 -17.11 29.24
C LEU A 767 13.86 -18.53 29.17
N VAL A 768 15.17 -18.63 29.39
CA VAL A 768 15.93 -19.89 29.48
C VAL A 768 16.77 -19.88 30.76
N ARG A 769 17.30 -21.06 31.14
CA ARG A 769 18.17 -21.16 32.32
C ARG A 769 19.50 -20.44 32.10
N THR A 770 19.94 -19.74 33.15
CA THR A 770 21.26 -19.11 33.20
C THR A 770 22.35 -20.19 33.28
N THR A 771 23.46 -19.97 32.59
CA THR A 771 24.66 -20.83 32.68
C THR A 771 25.73 -20.18 33.56
N ASP A 772 26.74 -20.95 33.98
CA ASP A 772 27.86 -20.43 34.78
C ASP A 772 28.66 -19.33 34.04
N GLU A 773 28.59 -19.29 32.70
CA GLU A 773 29.17 -18.23 31.87
C GLU A 773 28.36 -16.92 31.92
N ASP A 774 27.03 -17.02 32.02
CA ASP A 774 26.10 -15.88 32.03
C ASP A 774 26.10 -15.15 33.39
N ASP A 775 26.14 -15.92 34.49
CA ASP A 775 26.18 -15.43 35.87
C ASP A 775 27.04 -16.32 36.80
N PRO A 776 28.32 -15.99 37.02
CA PRO A 776 29.19 -16.75 37.93
C PRO A 776 28.79 -16.67 39.40
N THR A 777 27.94 -15.70 39.77
CA THR A 777 27.43 -15.60 41.14
C THR A 777 26.38 -16.67 41.44
N LYS A 778 25.85 -17.32 40.39
CA LYS A 778 24.78 -18.33 40.44
C LYS A 778 23.52 -17.82 41.15
N ARG A 779 23.35 -16.49 41.23
CA ARG A 779 22.24 -15.84 41.90
C ARG A 779 21.01 -15.81 41.01
N HIS A 780 21.19 -15.56 39.72
CA HIS A 780 20.09 -15.47 38.76
C HIS A 780 19.95 -16.78 38.02
N ASP A 781 18.76 -17.34 38.05
CA ASP A 781 18.51 -18.69 37.55
C ASP A 781 17.74 -18.69 36.21
N TRP A 782 17.33 -17.51 35.75
CA TRP A 782 16.77 -17.27 34.42
C TRP A 782 17.47 -16.13 33.69
N ARG A 783 17.55 -16.26 32.36
CA ARG A 783 17.97 -15.19 31.46
C ARG A 783 17.07 -15.09 30.25
N TRP A 784 17.01 -13.90 29.65
CA TRP A 784 16.41 -13.75 28.33
C TRP A 784 17.27 -14.42 27.26
N SER A 785 16.64 -15.20 26.37
CA SER A 785 17.33 -15.86 25.26
C SER A 785 17.60 -14.94 24.06
N GLN A 786 17.17 -13.68 24.12
CA GLN A 786 17.08 -12.73 22.99
C GLN A 786 16.03 -13.10 21.93
N CYS A 787 15.28 -14.17 22.14
CA CYS A 787 14.11 -14.51 21.35
C CYS A 787 12.84 -13.88 21.97
N MET A 788 11.90 -13.53 21.11
CA MET A 788 10.57 -13.08 21.49
C MET A 788 9.52 -14.13 21.09
N ASP A 789 8.44 -14.21 21.85
CA ASP A 789 7.28 -15.06 21.57
C ASP A 789 6.09 -14.20 21.09
N ARG A 790 4.89 -14.40 21.64
CA ARG A 790 3.66 -13.72 21.18
C ARG A 790 3.62 -12.24 21.53
N THR A 791 2.99 -11.48 20.63
CA THR A 791 2.69 -10.05 20.80
C THR A 791 1.28 -9.87 21.37
N PHE A 792 1.12 -8.93 22.29
CA PHE A 792 -0.14 -8.49 22.86
C PHE A 792 -0.29 -6.99 22.63
N VAL A 793 -1.48 -6.56 22.20
CA VAL A 793 -1.74 -5.19 21.73
C VAL A 793 -2.83 -4.55 22.58
N ASN A 794 -2.66 -3.27 22.90
CA ASN A 794 -3.63 -2.44 23.62
C ASN A 794 -4.07 -3.00 24.99
N ILE A 795 -3.12 -3.56 25.74
CA ILE A 795 -3.38 -4.05 27.10
C ILE A 795 -3.50 -2.85 28.05
N PRO A 796 -4.52 -2.78 28.93
CA PRO A 796 -4.64 -1.70 29.90
C PRO A 796 -3.37 -1.53 30.74
N GLY A 797 -2.85 -0.31 30.83
CA GLY A 797 -1.61 0.00 31.55
C GLY A 797 -1.62 -0.51 33.00
N ARG A 798 -2.77 -0.43 33.68
CA ARG A 798 -2.92 -0.90 35.08
C ARG A 798 -2.60 -2.39 35.31
N LEU A 799 -2.58 -3.22 34.25
CA LEU A 799 -2.19 -4.63 34.30
C LEU A 799 -0.67 -4.85 34.12
N ILE A 800 0.08 -3.79 33.90
CA ILE A 800 1.50 -3.80 33.57
C ILE A 800 2.30 -3.33 34.78
N GLN A 801 3.33 -4.09 35.13
CA GLN A 801 4.31 -3.72 36.14
C GLN A 801 5.69 -3.56 35.46
N PRO A 802 6.25 -2.35 35.39
CA PRO A 802 7.61 -2.13 34.88
C PRO A 802 8.65 -2.91 35.70
N LEU A 803 9.70 -3.37 35.02
CA LEU A 803 10.83 -4.08 35.63
C LEU A 803 12.14 -3.32 35.41
N ASN A 804 13.08 -3.52 36.33
CA ASN A 804 14.48 -3.10 36.17
C ASN A 804 15.41 -4.28 36.48
N PRO A 805 15.45 -5.30 35.59
CA PRO A 805 16.20 -6.53 35.82
C PRO A 805 17.72 -6.33 35.76
N THR A 806 18.46 -7.22 36.41
CA THR A 806 19.92 -7.24 36.38
C THR A 806 20.44 -7.49 34.97
N LEU A 807 21.51 -6.79 34.60
CA LEU A 807 22.13 -6.87 33.27
C LEU A 807 23.38 -7.74 33.29
N SER A 808 23.50 -8.69 32.35
CA SER A 808 24.77 -9.34 32.02
C SER A 808 25.32 -8.78 30.71
N ILE A 809 26.52 -8.21 30.78
CA ILE A 809 27.29 -7.64 29.65
C ILE A 809 28.57 -8.46 29.35
N ARG A 810 28.68 -9.67 29.92
CA ARG A 810 29.89 -10.51 29.86
C ARG A 810 30.24 -10.99 28.45
N THR A 811 29.23 -11.14 27.59
CA THR A 811 29.44 -11.25 26.13
C THR A 811 29.19 -9.87 25.54
N PRO A 812 30.25 -9.10 25.19
CA PRO A 812 30.09 -7.70 24.76
C PRO A 812 29.19 -7.54 23.53
N THR A 813 29.10 -8.59 22.71
CA THR A 813 28.26 -8.64 21.51
C THR A 813 26.80 -9.03 21.78
N LYS A 814 26.44 -9.46 23.00
CA LYS A 814 25.10 -9.97 23.33
C LYS A 814 24.73 -9.67 24.81
N PRO A 815 24.44 -8.42 25.17
CA PRO A 815 23.92 -8.12 26.50
C PRO A 815 22.56 -8.81 26.72
N THR A 816 22.29 -9.30 27.94
CA THR A 816 21.03 -9.98 28.27
C THR A 816 20.52 -9.62 29.67
N TYR A 817 19.21 -9.77 29.87
CA TYR A 817 18.57 -9.62 31.17
C TYR A 817 18.65 -10.92 31.97
N LEU A 818 18.94 -10.79 33.26
CA LEU A 818 18.96 -11.85 34.24
C LEU A 818 17.79 -11.66 35.22
N PHE A 819 17.19 -12.77 35.65
CA PHE A 819 16.05 -12.80 36.57
C PHE A 819 16.24 -13.88 37.62
N GLU A 820 15.72 -13.62 38.82
CA GLU A 820 15.68 -14.58 39.93
C GLU A 820 14.25 -15.12 40.11
N SER A 821 14.11 -16.44 40.28
CA SER A 821 12.80 -17.08 40.48
C SER A 821 12.03 -16.51 41.65
N ALA A 822 12.71 -16.15 42.75
CA ALA A 822 12.07 -15.55 43.93
C ALA A 822 11.43 -14.19 43.62
N GLU A 823 12.12 -13.34 42.85
CA GLU A 823 11.60 -12.04 42.41
C GLU A 823 10.41 -12.22 41.47
N LEU A 824 10.52 -13.12 40.49
CA LEU A 824 9.44 -13.42 39.55
C LEU A 824 8.18 -13.94 40.26
N MET A 825 8.32 -14.88 41.20
CA MET A 825 7.19 -15.35 42.02
C MET A 825 6.53 -14.21 42.82
N THR A 826 7.34 -13.29 43.35
CA THR A 826 6.86 -12.12 44.10
C THR A 826 6.10 -11.14 43.20
N PHE A 827 6.59 -10.87 41.99
CA PHE A 827 5.88 -10.05 41.01
C PHE A 827 4.55 -10.69 40.60
N GLY A 828 4.52 -12.00 40.38
CA GLY A 828 3.29 -12.75 40.09
C GLY A 828 2.26 -12.65 41.20
N ALA A 829 2.67 -12.83 42.47
CA ALA A 829 1.79 -12.70 43.62
C ALA A 829 1.24 -11.26 43.76
N THR A 830 2.10 -10.26 43.67
CA THR A 830 1.74 -8.84 43.81
C THR A 830 0.78 -8.40 42.70
N LEU A 831 1.00 -8.82 41.46
CA LEU A 831 0.09 -8.53 40.35
C LEU A 831 -1.28 -9.18 40.56
N LEU A 832 -1.32 -10.44 41.03
CA LEU A 832 -2.56 -11.17 41.28
C LEU A 832 -3.40 -10.50 42.38
N GLU A 833 -2.77 -10.03 43.46
CA GLU A 833 -3.45 -9.32 44.56
C GLU A 833 -4.06 -7.98 44.13
N ARG A 834 -3.50 -7.34 43.11
CA ARG A 834 -3.99 -6.04 42.59
C ARG A 834 -5.17 -6.17 41.63
N LEU A 835 -5.51 -7.37 41.17
CA LEU A 835 -6.56 -7.56 40.16
C LEU A 835 -7.95 -7.34 40.76
N SER A 836 -8.73 -6.47 40.13
CA SER A 836 -10.18 -6.41 40.37
C SER A 836 -10.93 -7.51 39.61
N PRO A 837 -12.19 -7.82 39.99
CA PRO A 837 -13.03 -8.74 39.22
C PRO A 837 -13.25 -8.31 37.76
N GLU A 838 -13.14 -7.01 37.46
CA GLU A 838 -13.22 -6.49 36.09
C GLU A 838 -11.92 -6.74 35.32
N ASP A 839 -10.76 -6.66 35.99
CA ASP A 839 -9.46 -6.92 35.39
C ASP A 839 -9.31 -8.38 34.94
N LEU A 840 -9.85 -9.33 35.71
CA LEU A 840 -9.89 -10.75 35.34
C LEU A 840 -10.56 -11.03 33.98
N ARG A 841 -11.46 -10.14 33.53
CA ARG A 841 -12.17 -10.24 32.24
C ARG A 841 -11.37 -9.69 31.06
N VAL A 842 -10.44 -8.77 31.32
CA VAL A 842 -9.63 -8.12 30.28
C VAL A 842 -8.20 -8.68 30.19
N ILE A 843 -7.81 -9.59 31.10
CA ILE A 843 -6.56 -10.35 30.99
C ILE A 843 -6.58 -11.15 29.67
N PRO A 844 -5.56 -10.98 28.82
CA PRO A 844 -5.53 -11.64 27.53
C PRO A 844 -5.21 -13.14 27.64
N ASN A 845 -5.79 -13.91 26.72
CA ASN A 845 -5.55 -15.34 26.58
C ASN A 845 -4.29 -15.61 25.74
N ALA A 846 -3.39 -16.40 26.29
CA ALA A 846 -2.19 -16.90 25.62
C ALA A 846 -2.34 -18.39 25.32
N THR A 847 -2.08 -18.81 24.07
CA THR A 847 -2.00 -20.23 23.77
C THR A 847 -0.64 -20.77 24.17
N ARG A 848 -0.59 -22.03 24.61
CA ARG A 848 0.67 -22.74 24.91
C ARG A 848 1.59 -22.82 23.68
N THR A 849 2.81 -22.30 23.82
CA THR A 849 3.91 -22.38 22.85
C THR A 849 5.08 -23.21 23.42
N GLU A 850 6.15 -23.34 22.65
CA GLU A 850 7.40 -23.95 23.13
C GLU A 850 8.09 -23.10 24.20
N ASN A 851 7.92 -21.77 24.16
CA ASN A 851 8.60 -20.84 25.08
C ASN A 851 7.69 -20.29 26.19
N PHE A 852 6.36 -20.44 26.10
CA PHE A 852 5.40 -19.98 27.10
C PHE A 852 4.25 -21.00 27.34
N PRO A 853 3.80 -21.24 28.60
CA PRO A 853 4.40 -20.80 29.86
C PRO A 853 5.85 -21.26 29.99
N TYR A 854 6.67 -20.50 30.73
CA TYR A 854 8.08 -20.81 30.96
C TYR A 854 8.23 -22.20 31.61
N ARG A 855 9.29 -22.96 31.27
CA ARG A 855 9.43 -24.35 31.73
C ARG A 855 10.77 -24.65 32.39
N PHE A 856 10.73 -25.38 33.49
CA PHE A 856 11.88 -25.98 34.16
C PHE A 856 11.70 -27.49 34.22
N GLN A 857 12.66 -28.26 33.68
CA GLN A 857 12.59 -29.73 33.60
C GLN A 857 11.26 -30.24 32.99
N GLY A 858 10.76 -29.54 31.97
CA GLY A 858 9.49 -29.86 31.29
C GLY A 858 8.22 -29.43 32.04
N LYS A 859 8.32 -28.94 33.28
CA LYS A 859 7.19 -28.43 34.08
C LYS A 859 7.04 -26.92 33.94
N ALA A 860 5.80 -26.42 33.85
CA ALA A 860 5.49 -25.00 33.73
C ALA A 860 5.75 -24.24 35.04
N CYS A 861 6.39 -23.10 34.95
CA CYS A 861 6.82 -22.23 36.04
C CYS A 861 5.98 -20.94 36.09
N PHE A 862 6.02 -20.27 37.25
CA PHE A 862 5.39 -18.97 37.50
C PHE A 862 3.86 -18.96 37.38
N LEU A 863 3.25 -20.05 37.85
CA LEU A 863 1.80 -20.11 38.08
C LEU A 863 1.43 -19.12 39.19
N CYS A 864 0.42 -18.30 38.93
CA CYS A 864 -0.12 -17.34 39.89
C CYS A 864 -1.45 -17.86 40.45
N GLU A 865 -1.49 -18.12 41.75
CA GLU A 865 -2.64 -18.69 42.45
C GLU A 865 -2.77 -18.14 43.88
N HIS A 866 -4.00 -17.98 44.37
CA HIS A 866 -4.28 -17.60 45.76
C HIS A 866 -4.11 -18.78 46.72
N ASP A 867 -3.81 -18.47 47.99
CA ASP A 867 -3.67 -19.46 49.07
C ASP A 867 -5.01 -20.14 49.43
N THR A 868 -6.15 -19.45 49.23
CA THR A 868 -7.45 -19.86 49.82
C THR A 868 -8.43 -20.54 48.85
N ASN A 869 -8.28 -20.41 47.52
CA ASN A 869 -9.32 -20.81 46.55
C ASN A 869 -8.94 -21.96 45.59
N GLY A 870 -7.82 -22.65 45.80
CA GLY A 870 -7.32 -23.65 44.85
C GLY A 870 -6.96 -23.03 43.48
N ARG A 871 -6.72 -23.87 42.46
CA ARG A 871 -6.32 -23.44 41.10
C ARG A 871 -7.45 -22.81 40.26
N SER A 872 -8.62 -22.58 40.84
CA SER A 872 -9.79 -22.00 40.17
C SER A 872 -9.86 -20.51 40.48
N ILE A 873 -9.64 -19.67 39.46
CA ILE A 873 -9.62 -18.21 39.57
C ILE A 873 -10.92 -17.60 39.00
N ASP A 874 -11.78 -18.41 38.40
CA ASP A 874 -13.04 -17.92 37.89
C ASP A 874 -14.02 -17.66 39.05
N PRO A 875 -14.56 -16.44 39.19
CA PRO A 875 -15.73 -16.23 40.01
C PRO A 875 -16.86 -17.15 39.51
N GLU A 876 -17.73 -17.62 40.42
CA GLU A 876 -18.92 -18.44 40.10
C GLU A 876 -19.58 -17.99 38.78
N PRO A 877 -20.12 -18.90 37.95
CA PRO A 877 -20.56 -18.58 36.60
C PRO A 877 -21.73 -17.56 36.61
N GLN A 878 -21.38 -16.27 36.60
CA GLN A 878 -22.33 -15.15 36.52
C GLN A 878 -22.85 -14.93 35.09
N ASN A 879 -22.34 -15.69 34.11
CA ASN A 879 -22.72 -15.62 32.71
C ASN A 879 -23.69 -16.75 32.34
N CYS A 880 -24.71 -17.00 33.17
CA CYS A 880 -25.78 -17.92 32.82
C CYS A 880 -27.03 -17.14 32.40
N CYS A 881 -27.84 -17.75 31.53
CA CYS A 881 -29.18 -17.27 31.24
C CYS A 881 -30.01 -17.34 32.52
N THR A 882 -30.48 -16.18 32.99
CA THR A 882 -31.31 -16.04 34.19
C THR A 882 -32.76 -16.48 33.99
N LYS A 883 -33.14 -16.85 32.76
CA LYS A 883 -34.49 -17.29 32.38
C LYS A 883 -34.59 -18.79 32.11
N CYS A 884 -33.47 -19.49 31.95
CA CYS A 884 -33.47 -20.94 31.86
C CYS A 884 -33.50 -21.58 33.25
N THR A 885 -34.23 -22.69 33.39
CA THR A 885 -34.23 -23.50 34.61
C THR A 885 -34.18 -24.98 34.19
N PRO A 886 -33.05 -25.68 34.41
CA PRO A 886 -31.80 -25.21 35.04
C PRO A 886 -31.06 -24.11 34.23
N ALA A 887 -30.25 -23.30 34.89
CA ALA A 887 -29.56 -22.17 34.27
C ALA A 887 -28.59 -22.64 33.16
N VAL A 888 -28.65 -22.00 31.99
CA VAL A 888 -27.82 -22.34 30.82
C VAL A 888 -26.61 -21.40 30.76
N PRO A 889 -25.36 -21.89 30.73
CA PRO A 889 -24.19 -21.03 30.59
C PRO A 889 -24.14 -20.36 29.20
N LEU A 890 -23.78 -19.07 29.19
CA LEU A 890 -23.64 -18.23 28.00
C LEU A 890 -22.15 -17.97 27.74
N ASP A 891 -21.67 -18.36 26.57
CA ASP A 891 -20.31 -18.05 26.11
C ASP A 891 -20.27 -16.63 25.51
N LEU A 892 -19.77 -15.68 26.31
CA LEU A 892 -19.68 -14.27 25.91
C LEU A 892 -18.74 -14.01 24.73
N SER A 893 -17.87 -14.96 24.35
CA SER A 893 -17.04 -14.85 23.14
C SER A 893 -17.82 -15.09 21.84
N HIS A 894 -19.02 -15.68 21.94
CA HIS A 894 -19.88 -16.02 20.81
C HIS A 894 -21.21 -15.25 20.84
N GLY A 895 -21.16 -13.94 20.58
CA GLY A 895 -22.34 -13.07 20.61
C GLY A 895 -23.53 -13.55 19.76
N GLN A 896 -23.28 -14.18 18.62
CA GLN A 896 -24.33 -14.73 17.75
C GLN A 896 -25.13 -15.86 18.44
N ARG A 897 -24.46 -16.73 19.21
CA ARG A 897 -25.13 -17.83 19.94
C ARG A 897 -26.00 -17.31 21.09
N ILE A 898 -25.58 -16.21 21.70
CA ILE A 898 -26.36 -15.54 22.74
C ILE A 898 -27.61 -14.90 22.14
N LEU A 899 -27.51 -14.26 20.97
CA LEU A 899 -28.65 -13.74 20.23
C LEU A 899 -29.66 -14.84 19.90
N GLU A 900 -29.20 -15.98 19.39
CA GLU A 900 -30.06 -17.15 19.12
C GLU A 900 -30.77 -17.65 20.38
N HIS A 901 -30.03 -17.81 21.48
CA HIS A 901 -30.59 -18.27 22.75
C HIS A 901 -31.66 -17.30 23.30
N CYS A 902 -31.36 -16.00 23.32
CA CYS A 902 -32.29 -14.98 23.79
C CYS A 902 -33.50 -14.81 22.85
N ALA A 903 -33.29 -14.91 21.53
CA ALA A 903 -34.38 -14.88 20.55
C ALA A 903 -35.32 -16.08 20.71
N ALA A 904 -34.80 -17.27 21.00
CA ALA A 904 -35.60 -18.45 21.33
C ALA A 904 -36.48 -18.21 22.56
N HIS A 905 -35.95 -17.54 23.59
CA HIS A 905 -36.74 -17.08 24.74
C HIS A 905 -37.87 -16.13 24.31
N LEU A 906 -37.58 -15.08 23.53
CA LEU A 906 -38.59 -14.10 23.07
C LEU A 906 -39.77 -14.77 22.32
N LEU A 907 -39.49 -15.82 21.53
CA LEU A 907 -40.49 -16.49 20.71
C LEU A 907 -41.26 -17.62 21.39
N TYR A 908 -40.63 -18.36 22.33
CA TYR A 908 -41.17 -19.63 22.82
C TYR A 908 -41.27 -19.75 24.34
N ASP A 909 -40.70 -18.82 25.11
CA ASP A 909 -40.86 -18.79 26.56
C ASP A 909 -42.23 -18.22 26.94
N SER A 910 -43.05 -19.01 27.63
CA SER A 910 -44.36 -18.58 28.11
C SER A 910 -44.27 -17.59 29.28
N SER A 911 -43.12 -17.50 29.96
CA SER A 911 -42.90 -16.56 31.06
C SER A 911 -42.58 -15.13 30.60
N ILE A 912 -42.33 -14.94 29.30
CA ILE A 912 -41.99 -13.64 28.71
C ILE A 912 -43.25 -12.93 28.24
N ASN A 913 -43.50 -11.74 28.81
CA ASN A 913 -44.52 -10.84 28.28
C ASN A 913 -44.01 -10.17 27.00
N ARG A 914 -44.59 -10.54 25.86
CA ARG A 914 -44.25 -10.04 24.52
C ARG A 914 -44.74 -8.61 24.24
N GLN A 915 -45.42 -7.97 25.19
CA GLN A 915 -45.74 -6.54 25.13
C GLN A 915 -44.53 -5.68 25.53
N HIS A 916 -43.56 -6.22 26.27
CA HIS A 916 -42.38 -5.45 26.66
C HIS A 916 -41.28 -5.47 25.58
N GLU A 917 -40.66 -4.32 25.36
CA GLU A 917 -39.43 -4.21 24.56
C GLU A 917 -38.23 -4.75 25.35
N LEU A 918 -37.95 -6.05 25.20
CA LEU A 918 -36.83 -6.73 25.87
C LEU A 918 -35.55 -6.70 25.04
N CYS A 919 -34.41 -6.47 25.69
CA CYS A 919 -33.10 -6.52 25.04
C CYS A 919 -32.77 -7.92 24.48
N GLY A 920 -32.39 -8.01 23.21
CA GLY A 920 -31.99 -9.27 22.56
C GLY A 920 -30.70 -9.93 23.08
N LEU A 921 -29.96 -9.31 24.01
CA LEU A 921 -28.76 -9.89 24.63
C LEU A 921 -28.92 -10.21 26.11
N CYS A 922 -29.64 -9.37 26.87
CA CYS A 922 -29.77 -9.52 28.32
C CYS A 922 -31.21 -9.65 28.81
N MET A 923 -32.19 -9.54 27.91
CA MET A 923 -33.63 -9.70 28.19
C MET A 923 -34.19 -8.72 29.24
N ARG A 924 -33.48 -7.62 29.54
CA ARG A 924 -33.99 -6.52 30.37
C ARG A 924 -34.87 -5.58 29.52
N PRO A 925 -35.96 -5.04 30.08
CA PRO A 925 -36.86 -4.14 29.35
C PRO A 925 -36.26 -2.74 29.15
N THR A 926 -36.66 -2.05 28.08
CA THR A 926 -36.52 -0.59 27.94
C THR A 926 -37.29 0.11 29.09
N PRO A 927 -36.76 1.18 29.73
CA PRO A 927 -35.51 1.90 29.45
C PRO A 927 -34.27 1.38 30.18
N MET A 928 -34.34 0.25 30.91
CA MET A 928 -33.20 -0.27 31.68
C MET A 928 -32.03 -0.74 30.81
N CYS A 929 -32.29 -1.06 29.54
CA CYS A 929 -31.28 -1.43 28.57
C CYS A 929 -31.65 -0.83 27.19
N VAL A 930 -30.90 0.18 26.76
CA VAL A 930 -31.14 0.88 25.49
C VAL A 930 -29.96 0.74 24.54
N PHE A 931 -30.25 0.73 23.24
CA PHE A 931 -29.26 0.66 22.18
C PHE A 931 -29.39 1.87 21.28
N TYR A 932 -28.25 2.39 20.82
CA TYR A 932 -28.17 3.41 19.80
C TYR A 932 -27.42 2.86 18.59
N LEU A 933 -27.82 3.31 17.40
CA LEU A 933 -27.15 2.95 16.15
C LEU A 933 -26.40 4.17 15.61
N ARG A 934 -25.20 3.92 15.09
CA ARG A 934 -24.41 4.85 14.29
C ARG A 934 -24.25 4.33 12.87
N LYS A 935 -23.97 5.23 11.93
CA LYS A 935 -23.61 4.86 10.56
C LYS A 935 -22.09 4.83 10.43
N ALA A 936 -21.53 3.71 10.00
CA ALA A 936 -20.14 3.57 9.58
C ALA A 936 -20.15 3.10 8.12
N ASN A 937 -19.54 3.86 7.20
CA ASN A 937 -19.52 3.59 5.75
C ASN A 937 -20.92 3.29 5.17
N GLY A 938 -21.93 4.06 5.58
CA GLY A 938 -23.32 3.89 5.14
C GLY A 938 -24.08 2.70 5.75
N LYS A 939 -23.41 1.81 6.50
CA LYS A 939 -24.02 0.63 7.14
C LYS A 939 -24.33 0.89 8.63
N PRO A 940 -25.44 0.34 9.16
CA PRO A 940 -25.76 0.45 10.58
C PRO A 940 -24.80 -0.37 11.45
N GLN A 941 -24.33 0.24 12.54
CA GLN A 941 -23.53 -0.40 13.59
C GLN A 941 -24.04 0.05 14.96
N ILE A 942 -23.88 -0.77 15.99
CA ILE A 942 -24.18 -0.39 17.38
C ILE A 942 -23.18 0.66 17.86
N ASP A 943 -23.70 1.73 18.46
CA ASP A 943 -22.93 2.72 19.22
C ASP A 943 -22.80 2.23 20.67
N TRP A 944 -21.68 1.56 20.98
CA TRP A 944 -21.43 0.99 22.30
C TRP A 944 -21.14 2.01 23.39
N GLU A 945 -20.78 3.24 23.02
CA GLU A 945 -20.55 4.33 23.96
C GLU A 945 -21.88 4.83 24.51
N LYS A 946 -22.89 4.99 23.66
CA LYS A 946 -24.23 5.44 24.07
C LYS A 946 -25.15 4.32 24.56
N SER A 947 -24.85 3.06 24.26
CA SER A 947 -25.69 1.90 24.63
C SER A 947 -25.37 1.37 26.04
N THR A 948 -26.38 0.88 26.77
CA THR A 948 -26.30 0.60 28.22
C THR A 948 -26.36 -0.89 28.62
N CYS A 949 -26.26 -1.83 27.67
CA CYS A 949 -26.40 -3.26 27.96
C CYS A 949 -25.31 -3.83 28.87
N ARG A 950 -25.69 -4.65 29.88
CA ARG A 950 -24.77 -5.32 30.83
C ARG A 950 -23.72 -6.20 30.15
N PHE A 951 -24.06 -6.86 29.04
CA PHE A 951 -23.16 -7.84 28.42
C PHE A 951 -22.19 -7.25 27.38
N LYS A 952 -22.37 -5.99 26.91
CA LYS A 952 -21.61 -5.33 25.82
C LYS A 952 -20.81 -6.29 24.91
N ILE A 953 -21.50 -7.24 24.25
CA ILE A 953 -20.88 -8.29 23.44
C ILE A 953 -20.77 -7.83 22.00
N SER A 954 -19.57 -7.93 21.41
CA SER A 954 -19.40 -7.65 19.99
C SER A 954 -19.98 -8.80 19.15
N PHE A 955 -20.82 -8.45 18.18
CA PHE A 955 -21.25 -9.35 17.10
C PHE A 955 -21.26 -8.57 15.77
N ARG A 956 -21.06 -9.27 14.65
CA ARG A 956 -21.07 -8.64 13.33
C ARG A 956 -22.51 -8.31 12.93
N TYR A 957 -22.89 -7.03 13.02
CA TYR A 957 -24.27 -6.56 12.78
C TYR A 957 -24.86 -7.07 11.46
N ALA A 958 -24.13 -6.94 10.35
CA ALA A 958 -24.61 -7.35 9.02
C ALA A 958 -24.86 -8.88 8.93
N VAL A 959 -24.04 -9.67 9.61
CA VAL A 959 -24.20 -11.13 9.67
C VAL A 959 -25.40 -11.48 10.55
N ALA A 960 -25.52 -10.84 11.72
CA ALA A 960 -26.60 -11.07 12.66
C ALA A 960 -27.97 -10.57 12.17
N ALA A 961 -27.99 -9.65 11.20
CA ALA A 961 -29.23 -9.15 10.59
C ALA A 961 -29.85 -10.14 9.59
N THR A 962 -29.12 -11.19 9.20
CA THR A 962 -29.57 -12.21 8.24
C THR A 962 -29.66 -13.59 8.90
N SER A 963 -30.86 -14.18 8.90
CA SER A 963 -31.07 -15.54 9.40
C SER A 963 -30.57 -16.56 8.37
N THR A 964 -29.85 -17.58 8.84
CA THR A 964 -29.31 -18.69 8.01
C THR A 964 -29.60 -20.04 8.66
N LEU A 965 -29.44 -21.14 7.92
CA LEU A 965 -29.60 -22.49 8.47
C LEU A 965 -28.62 -22.80 9.63
N ALA A 966 -27.42 -22.22 9.62
CA ALA A 966 -26.40 -22.44 10.65
C ALA A 966 -26.57 -21.50 11.88
N SER A 967 -27.23 -20.36 11.66
CA SER A 967 -27.52 -19.34 12.67
C SER A 967 -28.90 -18.74 12.41
N PRO A 968 -29.97 -19.37 12.94
CA PRO A 968 -31.33 -19.02 12.62
C PRO A 968 -31.81 -17.84 13.47
N CYS A 969 -31.12 -16.69 13.45
CA CYS A 969 -31.53 -15.51 14.21
C CYS A 969 -31.16 -14.23 13.47
N SER A 970 -32.16 -13.38 13.22
CA SER A 970 -32.06 -12.05 12.62
C SER A 970 -32.37 -10.92 13.63
N ASN A 971 -32.46 -11.24 14.93
CA ASN A 971 -32.87 -10.29 15.95
C ASN A 971 -31.74 -9.30 16.27
N VAL A 972 -31.74 -8.14 15.61
CA VAL A 972 -30.79 -7.03 15.83
C VAL A 972 -31.54 -5.74 16.20
N PRO A 973 -30.89 -4.75 16.86
CA PRO A 973 -31.48 -3.42 17.05
C PRO A 973 -31.65 -2.72 15.70
N VAL A 974 -32.82 -2.18 15.42
CA VAL A 974 -33.17 -1.44 14.19
C VAL A 974 -33.76 -0.07 14.52
N THR A 975 -33.56 0.91 13.64
CA THR A 975 -34.19 2.23 13.80
C THR A 975 -35.67 2.14 13.41
N CYS A 976 -36.57 2.56 14.31
CA CYS A 976 -37.99 2.66 13.97
C CYS A 976 -38.20 3.81 12.95
N PRO A 977 -38.87 3.57 11.81
CA PRO A 977 -39.05 4.57 10.76
C PRO A 977 -39.90 5.77 11.19
N LEU A 978 -40.74 5.62 12.22
CA LEU A 978 -41.62 6.67 12.74
C LEU A 978 -41.01 7.45 13.92
N CYS A 979 -40.07 6.87 14.67
CA CYS A 979 -39.42 7.52 15.81
C CYS A 979 -38.24 8.43 15.42
N GLY A 980 -37.67 8.24 14.23
CA GLY A 980 -36.49 8.98 13.76
C GLY A 980 -35.15 8.50 14.36
N PRO A 981 -34.00 8.96 13.82
CA PRO A 981 -32.67 8.40 14.12
C PRO A 981 -32.09 8.80 15.48
N LYS A 982 -32.69 9.77 16.20
CA LYS A 982 -32.21 10.26 17.50
C LYS A 982 -32.79 9.49 18.70
N ARG A 983 -33.75 8.59 18.48
CA ARG A 983 -34.37 7.75 19.51
C ARG A 983 -33.59 6.43 19.68
N PRO A 984 -33.70 5.75 20.83
CA PRO A 984 -33.15 4.41 21.00
C PRO A 984 -33.66 3.46 19.90
N ALA A 985 -32.77 2.59 19.42
CA ALA A 985 -33.11 1.53 18.49
C ALA A 985 -33.95 0.44 19.17
N VAL A 986 -34.84 -0.16 18.39
CA VAL A 986 -35.78 -1.20 18.83
C VAL A 986 -35.29 -2.54 18.30
N TRP A 987 -35.25 -3.59 19.11
CA TRP A 987 -34.90 -4.93 18.63
C TRP A 987 -35.95 -5.41 17.62
N LYS A 988 -35.51 -5.98 16.48
CA LYS A 988 -36.38 -6.41 15.36
C LYS A 988 -37.59 -7.21 15.84
N TYR A 989 -37.41 -8.14 16.77
CA TYR A 989 -38.48 -9.02 17.25
C TYR A 989 -39.52 -8.28 18.13
N ASN A 990 -39.18 -7.11 18.66
CA ASN A 990 -40.06 -6.27 19.46
C ASN A 990 -40.73 -5.17 18.63
N LEU A 991 -40.42 -5.05 17.33
CA LEU A 991 -40.87 -3.92 16.52
C LEU A 991 -42.41 -3.89 16.39
N GLU A 992 -43.07 -5.05 16.38
CA GLU A 992 -44.54 -5.15 16.42
C GLU A 992 -45.14 -4.63 17.74
N ALA A 993 -44.52 -4.98 18.87
CA ALA A 993 -44.93 -4.49 20.18
C ALA A 993 -44.72 -2.97 20.28
N HIS A 994 -43.56 -2.49 19.83
CA HIS A 994 -43.23 -1.06 19.76
C HIS A 994 -44.25 -0.27 18.93
N PHE A 995 -44.68 -0.77 17.77
CA PHE A 995 -45.69 -0.08 16.96
C PHE A 995 -47.05 0.00 17.69
N ARG A 996 -47.48 -1.06 18.37
CA ARG A 996 -48.74 -1.05 19.15
C ARG A 996 -48.68 -0.05 20.30
N ASP A 997 -47.56 0.00 21.01
CA ASP A 997 -47.46 0.76 22.26
C ASP A 997 -47.06 2.22 22.04
N VAL A 998 -46.21 2.52 21.05
CA VAL A 998 -45.65 3.86 20.80
C VAL A 998 -46.30 4.56 19.61
N HIS A 999 -46.87 3.81 18.66
CA HIS A 999 -47.43 4.32 17.41
C HIS A 999 -48.87 3.84 17.16
N HIS A 1000 -49.78 4.10 18.11
CA HIS A 1000 -51.15 3.57 18.16
C HIS A 1000 -52.01 3.81 16.90
N LEU A 1001 -51.66 4.80 16.07
CA LEU A 1001 -52.36 5.16 14.83
C LEU A 1001 -51.72 4.56 13.57
N ALA A 1002 -50.52 3.97 13.66
CA ALA A 1002 -49.83 3.35 12.54
C ALA A 1002 -50.16 1.86 12.48
N ASN A 1003 -50.60 1.38 11.32
CA ASN A 1003 -50.84 -0.05 11.13
C ASN A 1003 -49.49 -0.78 10.95
N PRO A 1004 -49.10 -1.73 11.83
CA PRO A 1004 -47.87 -2.51 11.69
C PRO A 1004 -47.75 -3.26 10.36
N GLN A 1005 -48.89 -3.59 9.73
CA GLN A 1005 -48.94 -4.23 8.41
C GLN A 1005 -48.27 -3.40 7.29
N ASN A 1006 -48.15 -2.08 7.45
CA ASN A 1006 -47.47 -1.22 6.48
C ASN A 1006 -45.94 -1.41 6.47
N PHE A 1007 -45.39 -2.13 7.45
CA PHE A 1007 -43.96 -2.37 7.63
C PHE A 1007 -43.61 -3.86 7.68
N LEU A 1008 -44.40 -4.70 7.00
CA LEU A 1008 -44.29 -6.18 6.98
C LEU A 1008 -42.85 -6.69 6.78
N SER A 1009 -42.08 -6.09 5.86
CA SER A 1009 -40.68 -6.50 5.61
C SER A 1009 -39.75 -6.32 6.81
N SER A 1010 -40.04 -5.37 7.70
CA SER A 1010 -39.23 -5.05 8.88
C SER A 1010 -39.64 -5.82 10.13
N VAL A 1011 -40.88 -6.34 10.18
CA VAL A 1011 -41.48 -6.99 11.36
C VAL A 1011 -41.56 -8.51 11.20
N THR A 1012 -41.57 -9.04 9.96
CA THR A 1012 -41.78 -10.47 9.72
C THR A 1012 -40.53 -11.30 10.03
N ILE A 1013 -40.74 -12.38 10.80
CA ILE A 1013 -39.75 -13.45 11.05
C ILE A 1013 -40.13 -14.63 10.15
N SER A 1014 -39.18 -15.12 9.34
CA SER A 1014 -39.47 -16.22 8.41
C SER A 1014 -39.79 -17.52 9.14
N ASP A 1015 -40.54 -18.41 8.48
CA ASP A 1015 -40.92 -19.69 9.10
C ASP A 1015 -39.71 -20.63 9.26
N ASP A 1016 -38.70 -20.52 8.40
CA ASP A 1016 -37.41 -21.20 8.56
C ASP A 1016 -36.65 -20.74 9.81
N GLU A 1017 -36.64 -19.43 10.07
CA GLU A 1017 -36.02 -18.83 11.25
C GLU A 1017 -36.75 -19.26 12.53
N LYS A 1018 -38.09 -19.23 12.53
CA LYS A 1018 -38.89 -19.78 13.63
C LYS A 1018 -38.58 -21.25 13.87
N THR A 1019 -38.54 -22.06 12.80
CA THR A 1019 -38.24 -23.49 12.89
C THR A 1019 -36.84 -23.74 13.47
N GLY A 1020 -35.84 -22.96 13.05
CA GLY A 1020 -34.49 -23.02 13.58
C GLY A 1020 -34.42 -22.63 15.06
N LEU A 1021 -35.06 -21.52 15.47
CA LEU A 1021 -35.11 -21.09 16.87
C LEU A 1021 -35.91 -22.05 17.75
N LYS A 1022 -36.93 -22.71 17.21
CA LYS A 1022 -37.68 -23.74 17.95
C LYS A 1022 -36.79 -24.93 18.29
N LYS A 1023 -35.92 -25.36 17.36
CA LYS A 1023 -34.91 -26.40 17.64
C LYS A 1023 -33.93 -25.96 18.74
N ILE A 1024 -33.47 -24.70 18.71
CA ILE A 1024 -32.59 -24.15 19.74
C ILE A 1024 -33.30 -24.08 21.10
N TRP A 1025 -34.58 -23.66 21.11
CA TRP A 1025 -35.41 -23.65 22.30
C TRP A 1025 -35.53 -25.05 22.91
N ASP A 1026 -35.92 -26.04 22.11
CA ASP A 1026 -36.13 -27.41 22.59
C ASP A 1026 -34.80 -28.07 23.04
N ALA A 1027 -33.68 -27.73 22.40
CA ALA A 1027 -32.34 -28.24 22.72
C ALA A 1027 -31.59 -27.46 23.81
N ARG A 1028 -32.16 -26.39 24.39
CA ARG A 1028 -31.42 -25.46 25.27
C ARG A 1028 -30.80 -26.08 26.53
N HIS A 1029 -31.35 -27.20 27.01
CA HIS A 1029 -30.83 -27.96 28.16
C HIS A 1029 -30.04 -29.21 27.74
N THR A 1030 -29.90 -29.47 26.43
CA THR A 1030 -29.09 -30.57 25.94
C THR A 1030 -27.65 -30.10 25.79
N HIS A 1031 -26.74 -30.64 26.60
CA HIS A 1031 -25.32 -30.41 26.41
C HIS A 1031 -24.87 -31.12 25.12
N PRO A 1032 -24.35 -30.42 24.10
CA PRO A 1032 -23.69 -31.10 23.00
C PRO A 1032 -22.49 -31.86 23.58
N GLN A 1033 -22.45 -33.18 23.36
CA GLN A 1033 -21.24 -33.97 23.56
C GLN A 1033 -20.09 -33.22 22.89
N PRO A 1034 -19.00 -32.89 23.61
CA PRO A 1034 -17.89 -32.18 23.00
C PRO A 1034 -17.43 -32.99 21.79
N ARG A 1035 -17.45 -32.38 20.60
CA ARG A 1035 -16.79 -32.95 19.42
C ARG A 1035 -15.41 -33.39 19.89
N LYS A 1036 -15.06 -34.67 19.66
CA LYS A 1036 -13.75 -35.23 20.02
C LYS A 1036 -12.66 -34.24 19.60
N LEU A 1037 -12.14 -33.49 20.56
CA LEU A 1037 -10.98 -32.64 20.36
C LEU A 1037 -9.88 -33.54 19.81
N LYS A 1038 -9.22 -33.09 18.74
CA LYS A 1038 -7.92 -33.67 18.31
C LYS A 1038 -7.10 -33.93 19.57
N LYS A 1039 -6.60 -35.19 19.73
CA LYS A 1039 -5.82 -35.72 20.88
C LYS A 1039 -5.52 -34.64 21.94
N LYS A 1040 -6.20 -34.65 23.09
CA LYS A 1040 -5.84 -33.83 24.26
C LYS A 1040 -4.31 -33.94 24.44
N ARG A 1041 -3.60 -32.83 24.25
CA ARG A 1041 -2.18 -32.74 24.62
C ARG A 1041 -2.07 -33.09 26.10
N ASN A 1042 -0.96 -33.72 26.50
CA ASN A 1042 -0.73 -34.04 27.90
C ASN A 1042 -0.92 -32.79 28.77
N PRO A 1043 -1.64 -32.90 29.91
CA PRO A 1043 -1.90 -31.76 30.78
C PRO A 1043 -0.59 -31.09 31.16
N LEU A 1044 -0.60 -29.75 31.23
CA LEU A 1044 0.56 -28.98 31.65
C LEU A 1044 0.97 -29.41 33.06
N GLN A 1045 2.14 -30.03 33.19
CA GLN A 1045 2.69 -30.36 34.50
C GLN A 1045 3.22 -29.07 35.14
N ILE A 1046 2.77 -28.74 36.34
CA ILE A 1046 3.15 -27.50 37.04
C ILE A 1046 4.38 -27.74 37.93
N SER A 1047 5.27 -26.75 37.97
CA SER A 1047 6.39 -26.70 38.89
C SER A 1047 5.95 -26.01 40.19
N GLU A 1048 5.66 -26.80 41.23
CA GLU A 1048 5.28 -26.26 42.55
C GLU A 1048 6.34 -25.32 43.12
N ALA A 1049 7.62 -25.59 42.85
CA ALA A 1049 8.75 -24.77 43.29
C ALA A 1049 8.78 -23.35 42.67
N HIS A 1050 8.00 -23.10 41.63
CA HIS A 1050 7.90 -21.80 40.94
C HIS A 1050 6.47 -21.24 41.00
N SER A 1051 5.67 -21.63 41.99
CA SER A 1051 4.32 -21.09 42.21
C SER A 1051 4.36 -19.81 43.07
N SER A 1052 3.50 -18.83 42.76
CA SER A 1052 3.37 -17.60 43.55
C SER A 1052 3.01 -17.85 45.01
N ARG A 1053 2.41 -18.99 45.37
CA ARG A 1053 2.14 -19.38 46.77
C ARG A 1053 3.38 -19.43 47.64
N LEU A 1054 4.55 -19.68 47.04
CA LEU A 1054 5.81 -19.75 47.78
C LEU A 1054 6.45 -18.37 47.99
N ALA A 1055 5.93 -17.30 47.38
CA ALA A 1055 6.52 -15.96 47.44
C ALA A 1055 6.60 -15.37 48.87
N PHE A 1056 5.61 -15.64 49.73
CA PHE A 1056 5.51 -15.04 51.06
C PHE A 1056 5.76 -16.00 52.23
N ARG A 1057 6.14 -17.26 51.97
CA ARG A 1057 6.35 -18.28 53.02
C ARG A 1057 7.52 -17.97 53.97
N ASN A 1058 8.45 -17.11 53.57
CA ASN A 1058 9.58 -16.68 54.39
C ASN A 1058 9.29 -15.47 55.32
N LEU A 1059 8.05 -14.94 55.33
CA LEU A 1059 7.68 -13.73 56.09
C LEU A 1059 6.72 -13.97 57.27
N ARG A 1060 6.27 -15.22 57.50
CA ARG A 1060 5.49 -15.56 58.70
C ARG A 1060 6.45 -16.09 59.78
N PRO A 1061 6.57 -15.46 60.96
CA PRO A 1061 7.32 -16.04 62.06
C PRO A 1061 6.68 -17.37 62.43
N GLU A 1062 7.48 -18.43 62.43
CA GLU A 1062 7.06 -19.76 62.85
C GLU A 1062 6.56 -19.71 64.30
N ASN A 1063 5.31 -20.11 64.52
CA ASN A 1063 4.85 -20.46 65.87
C ASN A 1063 5.57 -21.75 66.28
N PRO A 1064 6.36 -21.75 67.38
CA PRO A 1064 7.06 -22.94 67.84
C PRO A 1064 6.07 -23.81 68.60
N GLY A 1065 5.58 -24.87 67.95
CA GLY A 1065 4.65 -25.76 68.61
C GLY A 1065 4.04 -26.80 67.70
N GLU A 1066 4.86 -27.70 67.18
CA GLU A 1066 4.51 -29.12 67.21
C GLU A 1066 5.79 -29.95 67.02
N SER A 1067 6.14 -30.60 68.13
CA SER A 1067 7.35 -31.37 68.35
C SER A 1067 7.35 -32.70 67.59
N LEU A 1068 8.48 -32.95 66.91
CA LEU A 1068 9.27 -34.18 67.00
C LEU A 1068 8.49 -35.51 67.18
N ALA A 1069 8.32 -36.23 66.08
CA ALA A 1069 8.54 -37.68 66.07
C ALA A 1069 9.84 -37.95 65.30
N GLY A 1070 10.87 -38.30 66.04
CA GLY A 1070 12.22 -38.55 65.54
C GLY A 1070 12.37 -39.87 64.76
N PRO A 1071 13.58 -40.10 64.23
CA PRO A 1071 13.87 -41.09 63.19
C PRO A 1071 14.17 -42.47 63.79
N SER A 1072 13.68 -43.54 63.15
CA SER A 1072 14.24 -44.88 63.32
C SER A 1072 15.05 -45.23 62.07
N SER A 1073 16.36 -45.25 62.27
CA SER A 1073 17.41 -45.71 61.39
C SER A 1073 17.52 -47.24 61.38
N ALA A 1074 18.29 -47.74 60.40
CA ALA A 1074 18.83 -49.09 60.22
C ALA A 1074 17.82 -50.11 59.64
N THR A 1075 18.12 -50.91 58.61
CA THR A 1075 19.39 -51.46 58.14
C THR A 1075 19.30 -51.81 56.65
N SER A 1076 20.40 -51.56 55.93
CA SER A 1076 20.74 -52.23 54.69
C SER A 1076 21.06 -53.70 54.96
N GLU A 1077 20.42 -54.63 54.24
CA GLU A 1077 21.07 -55.86 53.81
C GLU A 1077 20.37 -56.43 52.57
N THR A 1078 21.21 -56.70 51.59
CA THR A 1078 20.96 -57.10 50.20
C THR A 1078 20.81 -58.61 50.05
N SER A 1079 19.92 -59.05 49.15
CA SER A 1079 20.14 -60.23 48.28
C SER A 1079 19.08 -60.25 47.16
N THR A 1080 19.37 -59.74 45.96
CA THR A 1080 19.78 -60.50 44.75
C THR A 1080 18.97 -61.75 44.44
N ASN A 1081 18.38 -61.79 43.24
CA ASN A 1081 18.61 -62.91 42.31
C ASN A 1081 18.17 -62.55 40.88
N SER A 1082 19.16 -62.34 40.02
CA SER A 1082 19.08 -62.67 38.60
C SER A 1082 19.66 -64.08 38.42
N SER A 1083 18.89 -64.94 37.74
CA SER A 1083 19.30 -66.00 36.82
C SER A 1083 20.30 -67.08 37.28
N GLN A 1084 19.92 -68.37 37.14
CA GLN A 1084 20.41 -69.19 36.02
C GLN A 1084 19.94 -70.66 36.09
N THR A 1085 19.56 -71.14 34.92
CA THR A 1085 19.58 -72.53 34.46
C THR A 1085 20.96 -73.17 34.65
N GLY A 1086 20.99 -74.42 35.13
CA GLY A 1086 22.23 -75.20 35.24
C GLY A 1086 22.84 -75.56 33.88
N TYR A 1087 24.17 -75.60 33.77
CA TYR A 1087 24.98 -76.82 34.02
C TYR A 1087 26.49 -76.55 33.80
N PHE A 1088 27.25 -76.73 34.89
CA PHE A 1088 28.59 -77.31 35.08
C PHE A 1088 29.84 -77.04 34.20
N HIS A 1089 30.87 -76.57 34.94
CA HIS A 1089 32.32 -76.88 34.97
C HIS A 1089 33.34 -76.30 33.97
N GLY A 1090 34.43 -75.75 34.54
CA GLY A 1090 35.74 -75.61 33.92
C GLY A 1090 36.46 -74.31 34.28
N GLY A 1091 37.32 -74.33 35.30
CA GLY A 1091 38.05 -73.14 35.77
C GLY A 1091 39.11 -72.61 34.80
N VAL A 1092 39.31 -71.29 34.81
CA VAL A 1092 40.45 -70.53 35.36
C VAL A 1092 40.02 -69.07 35.39
#